data_AF-A0A397U4W5-F1
#
_entry.id   AF-A0A397U4W5-F1
#
_cell.length_a   1.000
_cell.length_b   1.000
_cell.length_c   1.000
_cell.angle_alpha   90.00
_cell.angle_beta   90.00
_cell.angle_gamma   90.00
#
_symmetry.space_group_name_H-M   'P 1'
#
loop_
_entity.id
_entity.type
_entity.pdbx_description
1 polymer ?
#
loop_
_entity_poly.entity_id
_entity_poly.type
_entity_poly.pdbx_seq_one_letter_code
_entity_poly.pdbx_strand_id
1 'polypeptide(L)'
;MTKFFEKLSNDCLELLDDKEDFNTKQIQMTKFFEKLSNDCLELLDDKEDFNVIINVGESTNTKIFQTHSNILRYRSLYFRNELANVRKDKNNIKTIHLNHVSIQQFEVIVKDLNKGLILRIYIKYIYGGVVLLEKDQGASFIFELIFVASEFLLDELVNHLETQLINENSHWLRLNFAKIYHKSFQNENLRELQKWCNDILAKYPDKIFESEEFITLPENALISLIKRDDLQMDEGKIWEHVIRWGMAQNKYLPSDPKDWSRENFLALKTILQNCLPFIRYFQMSNDVIVEKVKPYKYILEESLWDDIFVKFITPNKQILSTILPPRMKPTFDPLFSKVINENHAAEIASWIDKKTEMYSAKNNPYKFKMLLRGTRDGFTAQSFWNLCDKQANTVVVMKVNGTDEILGGYNPIEWVKSVNGNYVKCNDCFIFSLKNGTIQSSILSRVSKSQSAIYCYSNYGPTFGNDLHMGDNSNQNNNCYCKHNSYEKAIRNQSGQSHFCVEEYEDTFEKDRVSVNSVSQETSRSSPEVENSIFYGKSCDQNQTTCCYLFDIVVTKKDRTCQGIKLCEFANSELQEMLHTSVDPDSDLQLKINKLSINNLENNTILSSHPHYIGNTVKQGSIIQKTCVHSHPPPPPNRVPLTI
;
A
#
# COMPACT_ATOMS: atom_id res chain seq x y z
N MET A 1 5.81 28.10 -17.33
CA MET A 1 5.89 29.49 -17.80
C MET A 1 4.70 29.89 -18.67
N THR A 2 4.36 29.17 -19.74
CA THR A 2 3.22 29.53 -20.61
C THR A 2 1.87 29.44 -19.90
N LYS A 3 1.60 28.35 -19.17
CA LYS A 3 0.38 28.19 -18.33
C LYS A 3 0.29 29.21 -17.18
N PHE A 4 1.45 29.65 -16.68
CA PHE A 4 1.58 30.57 -15.54
C PHE A 4 1.00 31.95 -15.88
N PHE A 5 1.36 32.48 -17.05
CA PHE A 5 0.84 33.75 -17.48
C PHE A 5 -0.50 33.67 -18.21
N GLU A 6 -0.90 32.49 -18.70
CA GLU A 6 -2.27 32.28 -19.18
C GLU A 6 -3.31 32.55 -18.09
N LYS A 7 -3.06 32.10 -16.86
CA LYS A 7 -3.97 32.36 -15.74
C LYS A 7 -3.98 33.83 -15.34
N LEU A 8 -2.80 34.45 -15.19
CA LEU A 8 -2.69 35.89 -14.88
C LEU A 8 -3.38 36.77 -15.93
N SER A 9 -3.26 36.39 -17.21
CA SER A 9 -3.92 37.07 -18.32
C SER A 9 -5.42 36.85 -18.33
N ASN A 10 -5.91 35.66 -18.03
CA ASN A 10 -7.35 35.41 -17.99
C ASN A 10 -7.99 36.19 -16.82
N ASP A 11 -7.33 36.25 -15.67
CA ASP A 11 -7.79 37.02 -14.50
C ASP A 11 -7.75 38.55 -14.78
N CYS A 12 -6.75 39.03 -15.54
CA CYS A 12 -6.70 40.42 -16.00
C CYS A 12 -7.73 40.73 -17.11
N LEU A 13 -8.08 39.76 -17.95
CA LEU A 13 -9.07 39.91 -19.01
C LEU A 13 -10.50 39.87 -18.47
N GLU A 14 -10.79 39.08 -17.43
CA GLU A 14 -12.08 39.15 -16.70
C GLU A 14 -12.33 40.51 -16.05
N LEU A 15 -11.27 41.26 -15.73
CA LEU A 15 -11.37 42.64 -15.21
C LEU A 15 -11.57 43.69 -16.32
N LEU A 16 -11.35 43.32 -17.59
CA LEU A 16 -11.47 44.19 -18.77
C LEU A 16 -12.80 43.97 -19.52
N ASP A 17 -13.76 43.27 -18.91
CA ASP A 17 -15.01 42.85 -19.52
C ASP A 17 -15.99 44.02 -19.78
N ASP A 18 -15.76 44.75 -20.87
CA ASP A 18 -16.84 45.16 -21.78
C ASP A 18 -17.25 43.90 -22.58
N LYS A 19 -18.07 43.03 -21.98
CA LYS A 19 -18.48 41.71 -22.52
C LYS A 19 -19.22 41.73 -23.85
N GLU A 20 -19.62 42.90 -24.37
CA GLU A 20 -20.47 42.95 -25.57
C GLU A 20 -19.71 42.98 -26.90
N ASP A 21 -18.43 43.38 -26.95
CA ASP A 21 -17.71 43.58 -28.22
C ASP A 21 -16.68 42.48 -28.59
N PHE A 22 -16.37 41.57 -27.66
CA PHE A 22 -15.37 40.51 -27.89
C PHE A 22 -15.92 39.24 -28.56
N ASN A 23 -17.22 38.95 -28.43
CA ASN A 23 -17.81 37.72 -28.98
C ASN A 23 -18.14 37.81 -30.48
N THR A 24 -17.99 38.98 -31.11
CA THR A 24 -18.37 39.22 -32.52
C THR A 24 -17.18 39.32 -33.49
N LYS A 25 -15.92 39.34 -33.01
CA LYS A 25 -14.72 39.35 -33.87
C LYS A 25 -13.76 38.22 -33.47
N GLN A 26 -13.31 37.44 -34.46
CA GLN A 26 -12.16 36.53 -34.30
C GLN A 26 -10.89 37.35 -34.03
N ILE A 27 -10.61 37.64 -32.76
CA ILE A 27 -9.41 38.35 -32.33
C ILE A 27 -8.32 37.33 -32.03
N GLN A 28 -7.19 37.43 -32.74
CA GLN A 28 -5.99 36.66 -32.43
C GLN A 28 -5.20 37.36 -31.30
N MET A 29 -5.09 36.69 -30.15
CA MET A 29 -4.36 37.22 -28.99
C MET A 29 -2.93 36.66 -28.96
N THR A 30 -1.93 37.55 -29.03
CA THR A 30 -0.51 37.20 -28.85
C THR A 30 -0.04 37.66 -27.48
N LYS A 31 0.66 36.80 -26.74
CA LYS A 31 0.99 36.98 -25.32
C LYS A 31 2.51 37.15 -25.13
N PHE A 32 2.97 38.26 -24.55
CA PHE A 32 4.40 38.62 -24.40
C PHE A 32 4.90 38.57 -22.95
N PHE A 33 4.56 37.51 -22.25
CA PHE A 33 4.67 37.55 -20.80
C PHE A 33 6.06 37.36 -20.21
N GLU A 34 6.95 36.68 -20.93
CA GLU A 34 8.32 36.50 -20.47
C GLU A 34 9.06 37.84 -20.37
N LYS A 35 8.83 38.76 -21.32
CA LYS A 35 9.41 40.11 -21.23
C LYS A 35 8.81 40.88 -20.06
N LEU A 36 7.48 40.87 -19.90
CA LEU A 36 6.81 41.49 -18.76
C LEU A 36 7.30 40.95 -17.40
N SER A 37 7.53 39.64 -17.30
CA SER A 37 8.14 38.98 -16.14
C SER A 37 9.47 39.61 -15.76
N ASN A 38 10.36 39.72 -16.75
CA ASN A 38 11.71 40.22 -16.57
C ASN A 38 11.69 41.72 -16.24
N ASP A 39 10.81 42.49 -16.88
CA ASP A 39 10.62 43.92 -16.58
C ASP A 39 10.18 44.12 -15.12
N CYS A 40 9.28 43.27 -14.60
CA CYS A 40 8.90 43.28 -13.17
C CYS A 40 10.07 42.87 -12.24
N LEU A 41 10.91 41.92 -12.65
CA LEU A 41 12.09 41.54 -11.87
C LEU A 41 13.15 42.65 -11.85
N GLU A 42 13.32 43.37 -12.96
CA GLU A 42 14.18 44.56 -13.03
C GLU A 42 13.66 45.66 -12.09
N LEU A 43 12.34 45.90 -12.08
CA LEU A 43 11.68 46.81 -11.12
C LEU A 43 11.90 46.41 -9.65
N LEU A 44 12.05 45.12 -9.35
CA LEU A 44 12.37 44.70 -7.98
C LEU A 44 13.80 45.10 -7.57
N ASP A 45 14.74 45.10 -8.52
CA ASP A 45 16.16 45.32 -8.25
C ASP A 45 16.58 46.80 -8.35
N ASP A 46 15.78 47.67 -9.01
CA ASP A 46 16.09 49.10 -9.20
C ASP A 46 16.02 49.93 -7.89
N LYS A 47 15.21 49.47 -6.92
CA LYS A 47 14.95 50.14 -5.63
C LYS A 47 14.34 51.54 -5.76
N GLU A 48 13.76 51.87 -6.91
CA GLU A 48 13.01 53.10 -7.13
C GLU A 48 11.52 52.87 -6.81
N ASP A 49 10.78 53.94 -6.50
CA ASP A 49 9.32 53.94 -6.28
C ASP A 49 8.72 52.90 -5.29
N PHE A 50 9.56 52.22 -4.52
CA PHE A 50 9.11 51.28 -3.51
C PHE A 50 8.25 52.01 -2.46
N ASN A 51 7.17 51.35 -2.05
CA ASN A 51 6.25 51.89 -1.05
C ASN A 51 5.95 50.88 0.08
N VAL A 52 6.64 49.74 0.06
CA VAL A 52 6.61 48.71 1.09
C VAL A 52 8.02 48.30 1.47
N ILE A 53 8.29 48.21 2.77
CA ILE A 53 9.49 47.59 3.33
C ILE A 53 9.07 46.31 4.05
N ILE A 54 9.72 45.19 3.74
CA ILE A 54 9.57 43.93 4.46
C ILE A 54 10.85 43.66 5.26
N ASN A 55 10.71 43.58 6.57
CA ASN A 55 11.78 43.25 7.50
C ASN A 55 11.71 41.77 7.89
N VAL A 56 12.83 41.06 7.75
CA VAL A 56 12.96 39.64 8.10
C VAL A 56 14.09 39.42 9.09
N GLY A 57 13.82 38.68 10.16
CA GLY A 57 14.79 38.34 11.20
C GLY A 57 14.70 39.25 12.43
N GLU A 58 15.45 38.90 13.46
CA GLU A 58 15.48 39.65 14.72
C GLU A 58 16.33 40.92 14.63
N SER A 59 16.17 41.81 15.60
CA SER A 59 16.69 43.19 15.60
C SER A 59 18.20 43.34 15.40
N THR A 60 18.99 42.29 15.61
CA THR A 60 20.46 42.30 15.40
C THR A 60 20.90 41.78 14.03
N ASN A 61 20.03 41.12 13.26
CA ASN A 61 20.34 40.49 11.95
C ASN A 61 19.20 40.65 10.92
N THR A 62 18.51 41.80 10.94
CA THR A 62 17.35 42.06 10.08
C THR A 62 17.77 42.27 8.61
N LYS A 63 17.22 41.48 7.69
CA LYS A 63 17.30 41.73 6.24
C LYS A 63 16.09 42.56 5.79
N ILE A 64 16.35 43.56 4.96
CA ILE A 64 15.37 44.54 4.49
C ILE A 64 15.11 44.31 3.00
N PHE A 65 13.84 44.23 2.63
CA PHE A 65 13.41 44.12 1.22
C PHE A 65 12.50 45.29 0.88
N GLN A 66 12.91 46.08 -0.13
CA GLN A 66 12.12 47.17 -0.69
C GLN A 66 11.24 46.59 -1.81
N THR A 67 9.93 46.87 -1.75
CA THR A 67 8.93 46.24 -2.60
C THR A 67 7.73 47.17 -2.89
N HIS A 68 6.87 46.73 -3.80
CA HIS A 68 5.72 47.44 -4.33
C HIS A 68 4.42 46.81 -3.85
N SER A 69 3.58 47.59 -3.18
CA SER A 69 2.30 47.14 -2.64
C SER A 69 1.38 46.53 -3.69
N ASN A 70 1.41 47.06 -4.91
CA ASN A 70 0.49 46.68 -5.97
C ASN A 70 0.74 45.22 -6.38
N ILE A 71 1.99 44.87 -6.66
CA ILE A 71 2.38 43.52 -7.06
C ILE A 71 2.11 42.53 -5.92
N LEU A 72 2.54 42.86 -4.69
CA LEU A 72 2.34 41.99 -3.52
C LEU A 72 0.85 41.66 -3.27
N ARG A 73 -0.04 42.66 -3.29
CA ARG A 73 -1.48 42.50 -3.02
C ARG A 73 -2.20 41.66 -4.07
N TYR A 74 -1.77 41.68 -5.32
CA TYR A 74 -2.41 40.91 -6.39
C TYR A 74 -1.91 39.48 -6.47
N ARG A 75 -0.67 39.23 -6.03
CA ARG A 75 -0.03 37.90 -6.15
C ARG A 75 -0.09 37.07 -4.88
N SER A 76 -0.39 37.67 -3.72
CA SER A 76 -0.50 36.98 -2.44
C SER A 76 -1.65 37.55 -1.61
N LEU A 77 -2.59 36.69 -1.24
CA LEU A 77 -3.68 37.06 -0.34
C LEU A 77 -3.16 37.42 1.05
N TYR A 78 -2.09 36.76 1.52
CA TYR A 78 -1.41 37.10 2.76
C TYR A 78 -0.96 38.57 2.74
N PHE A 79 -0.15 38.96 1.75
CA PHE A 79 0.32 40.34 1.66
C PHE A 79 -0.82 41.33 1.39
N ARG A 80 -1.90 40.91 0.71
CA ARG A 80 -3.10 41.74 0.56
C ARG A 80 -3.69 42.13 1.92
N ASN A 81 -3.88 41.14 2.79
CA ASN A 81 -4.46 41.32 4.11
C ASN A 81 -3.51 42.10 5.03
N GLU A 82 -2.23 41.74 5.07
CA GLU A 82 -1.22 42.44 5.86
C GLU A 82 -1.11 43.92 5.46
N LEU A 83 -1.01 44.21 4.16
CA LEU A 83 -0.93 45.58 3.67
C LEU A 83 -2.23 46.38 3.84
N ALA A 84 -3.37 45.74 4.12
CA ALA A 84 -4.59 46.45 4.46
C ALA A 84 -4.52 47.02 5.89
N ASN A 85 -3.88 46.28 6.80
CA ASN A 85 -3.79 46.61 8.22
C ASN A 85 -2.60 47.53 8.57
N VAL A 86 -1.53 47.50 7.77
CA VAL A 86 -0.33 48.32 8.02
C VAL A 86 -0.58 49.80 7.70
N ARG A 87 -0.24 50.68 8.65
CA ARG A 87 -0.27 52.14 8.48
C ARG A 87 0.96 52.63 7.71
N LYS A 88 0.79 53.73 6.97
CA LYS A 88 1.90 54.41 6.29
C LYS A 88 2.68 55.27 7.29
N ASP A 89 3.99 55.38 7.08
CA ASP A 89 4.85 56.32 7.79
C ASP A 89 4.78 57.74 7.18
N LYS A 90 5.65 58.64 7.67
CA LYS A 90 5.73 60.03 7.20
C LYS A 90 6.13 60.16 5.72
N ASN A 91 6.79 59.14 5.16
CA ASN A 91 7.23 59.07 3.78
C ASN A 91 6.25 58.28 2.90
N ASN A 92 5.03 57.99 3.39
CA ASN A 92 4.04 57.14 2.75
C ASN A 92 4.44 55.67 2.56
N ILE A 93 5.47 55.19 3.26
CA ILE A 93 5.98 53.81 3.19
C ILE A 93 5.25 52.94 4.22
N LYS A 94 4.89 51.70 3.83
CA LYS A 94 4.36 50.69 4.74
C LYS A 94 5.45 49.70 5.14
N THR A 95 5.61 49.45 6.44
CA THR A 95 6.59 48.47 6.93
C THR A 95 5.90 47.24 7.47
N ILE A 96 6.22 46.08 6.91
CA ILE A 96 5.80 44.76 7.39
C ILE A 96 6.97 44.16 8.16
N HIS A 97 6.69 43.67 9.37
CA HIS A 97 7.64 42.95 10.18
C HIS A 97 7.25 41.48 10.21
N LEU A 98 8.00 40.62 9.51
CA LEU A 98 7.75 39.18 9.52
C LEU A 98 8.38 38.53 10.77
N ASN A 99 8.05 39.09 11.95
CA ASN A 99 8.54 38.66 13.26
C ASN A 99 7.65 37.55 13.87
N HIS A 100 6.39 37.47 13.41
CA HIS A 100 5.30 36.65 13.99
C HIS A 100 4.73 35.62 13.01
N VAL A 101 5.29 35.54 11.80
CA VAL A 101 5.25 34.31 11.00
C VAL A 101 5.71 33.22 11.98
N SER A 102 4.84 32.28 12.33
CA SER A 102 5.00 31.40 13.50
C SER A 102 6.05 30.33 13.22
N ILE A 103 7.28 30.76 13.03
CA ILE A 103 8.31 29.91 12.52
C ILE A 103 9.24 29.49 13.65
N GLN A 104 8.75 28.58 14.50
CA GLN A 104 9.66 27.67 15.22
C GLN A 104 10.66 26.98 14.26
N GLN A 105 10.40 26.98 12.94
CA GLN A 105 11.23 26.39 11.89
C GLN A 105 12.29 27.35 11.26
N PHE A 106 12.11 28.68 11.25
CA PHE A 106 13.13 29.64 10.80
C PHE A 106 14.13 29.88 11.94
N GLU A 107 13.68 29.77 13.19
CA GLU A 107 14.58 29.84 14.34
C GLU A 107 15.42 28.57 14.51
N VAL A 108 14.85 27.37 14.31
CA VAL A 108 15.54 26.12 14.68
C VAL A 108 16.46 25.56 13.58
N ILE A 109 16.24 25.88 12.29
CA ILE A 109 16.94 25.14 11.21
C ILE A 109 17.72 26.05 10.24
N VAL A 110 17.44 27.35 10.20
CA VAL A 110 18.09 28.26 9.26
C VAL A 110 19.05 29.19 10.00
N LYS A 111 20.35 28.83 10.00
CA LYS A 111 21.41 29.82 10.25
C LYS A 111 21.15 31.04 9.38
N ASP A 112 21.31 32.24 9.93
CA ASP A 112 20.85 33.55 9.41
C ASP A 112 21.06 33.85 7.90
N LEU A 113 21.92 33.09 7.22
CA LEU A 113 22.16 33.16 5.78
C LEU A 113 20.93 32.78 4.93
N ASN A 114 20.12 31.77 5.27
CA ASN A 114 19.05 31.32 4.35
C ASN A 114 17.69 32.03 4.51
N LYS A 115 17.44 32.79 5.59
CA LYS A 115 16.15 33.49 5.79
C LYS A 115 15.87 34.51 4.67
N GLY A 116 16.88 35.32 4.35
CA GLY A 116 16.80 36.26 3.24
C GLY A 116 16.80 35.59 1.86
N LEU A 117 17.43 34.42 1.73
CA LEU A 117 17.40 33.67 0.46
C LEU A 117 15.98 33.15 0.18
N ILE A 118 15.34 32.56 1.19
CA ILE A 118 13.95 32.09 1.12
C ILE A 118 13.00 33.22 0.76
N LEU A 119 13.06 34.37 1.46
CA LEU A 119 12.19 35.49 1.11
C LEU A 119 12.49 36.03 -0.30
N ARG A 120 13.76 36.08 -0.72
CA ARG A 120 14.13 36.48 -2.08
C ARG A 120 13.51 35.55 -3.14
N ILE A 121 13.49 34.24 -2.90
CA ILE A 121 12.81 33.28 -3.80
C ILE A 121 11.33 33.63 -3.93
N TYR A 122 10.64 33.91 -2.82
CA TYR A 122 9.22 34.26 -2.86
C TYR A 122 8.94 35.60 -3.52
N ILE A 123 9.74 36.62 -3.24
CA ILE A 123 9.56 37.92 -3.87
C ILE A 123 9.81 37.81 -5.39
N LYS A 124 10.85 37.08 -5.82
CA LYS A 124 11.08 36.81 -7.25
C LYS A 124 9.92 36.02 -7.88
N TYR A 125 9.35 35.06 -7.16
CA TYR A 125 8.15 34.35 -7.62
C TYR A 125 6.93 35.29 -7.73
N ILE A 126 6.74 36.19 -6.76
CA ILE A 126 5.64 37.15 -6.77
C ILE A 126 5.76 38.10 -7.97
N TYR A 127 6.95 38.64 -8.23
CA TYR A 127 7.18 39.61 -9.30
C TYR A 127 7.26 38.98 -10.68
N GLY A 128 8.11 37.96 -10.83
CA GLY A 128 8.40 37.36 -12.14
C GLY A 128 7.68 36.05 -12.40
N GLY A 129 7.13 35.38 -11.38
CA GLY A 129 6.67 34.00 -11.56
C GLY A 129 7.77 32.97 -11.70
N VAL A 130 8.99 33.34 -11.28
CA VAL A 130 10.18 32.50 -11.42
C VAL A 130 10.62 32.02 -10.05
N VAL A 131 10.95 30.74 -9.97
CA VAL A 131 11.53 30.11 -8.78
C VAL A 131 12.93 29.67 -9.16
N LEU A 132 13.93 30.23 -8.47
CA LEU A 132 15.32 29.93 -8.71
C LEU A 132 15.84 29.12 -7.52
N LEU A 133 15.93 27.81 -7.71
CA LEU A 133 16.53 26.87 -6.76
C LEU A 133 17.94 26.53 -7.27
N GLU A 134 18.94 26.64 -6.40
CA GLU A 134 20.32 26.25 -6.74
C GLU A 134 20.41 24.72 -6.78
N LYS A 135 21.28 24.16 -7.64
CA LYS A 135 21.34 22.71 -7.90
C LYS A 135 21.74 21.87 -6.68
N ASP A 136 22.39 22.48 -5.69
CA ASP A 136 22.82 21.88 -4.44
C ASP A 136 21.78 21.97 -3.32
N GLN A 137 20.66 22.68 -3.53
CA GLN A 137 19.57 22.74 -2.56
C GLN A 137 18.81 21.42 -2.55
N GLY A 138 19.02 20.62 -1.49
CA GLY A 138 18.43 19.30 -1.34
C GLY A 138 16.95 19.31 -0.95
N ALA A 139 16.33 18.13 -0.98
CA ALA A 139 14.92 17.88 -0.67
C ALA A 139 14.42 18.54 0.64
N SER A 140 15.25 18.57 1.68
CA SER A 140 14.89 19.21 2.95
C SER A 140 14.65 20.71 2.80
N PHE A 141 15.40 21.40 1.93
CA PHE A 141 15.19 22.82 1.66
C PHE A 141 13.87 23.06 0.94
N ILE A 142 13.59 22.27 -0.10
CA ILE A 142 12.33 22.32 -0.86
C ILE A 142 11.14 22.08 0.07
N PHE A 143 11.24 21.08 0.96
CA PHE A 143 10.18 20.78 1.91
C PHE A 143 9.88 21.95 2.85
N GLU A 144 10.90 22.60 3.41
CA GLU A 144 10.70 23.79 4.26
C GLU A 144 10.19 25.00 3.45
N LEU A 145 10.59 25.11 2.18
CA LEU A 145 10.06 26.12 1.25
C LEU A 145 8.55 25.95 1.03
N ILE A 146 8.04 24.72 0.90
CA ILE A 146 6.59 24.48 0.76
C ILE A 146 5.79 25.08 1.93
N PHE A 147 6.26 24.92 3.17
CA PHE A 147 5.55 25.45 4.34
C PHE A 147 5.46 26.97 4.31
N VAL A 148 6.55 27.66 4.00
CA VAL A 148 6.53 29.12 4.00
C VAL A 148 5.74 29.66 2.80
N ALA A 149 5.79 28.98 1.64
CA ALA A 149 4.93 29.29 0.51
C ALA A 149 3.44 29.18 0.87
N SER A 150 3.08 28.14 1.63
CA SER A 150 1.70 27.92 2.08
C SER A 150 1.23 28.97 3.10
N GLU A 151 2.12 29.49 3.93
CA GLU A 151 1.82 30.59 4.87
C GLU A 151 1.59 31.91 4.13
N PHE A 152 2.35 32.17 3.07
CA PHE A 152 2.10 33.30 2.16
C PHE A 152 0.92 33.08 1.21
N LEU A 153 0.18 31.98 1.36
CA LEU A 153 -0.98 31.62 0.56
C LEU A 153 -0.65 31.61 -0.95
N LEU A 154 0.49 31.03 -1.30
CA LEU A 154 1.00 30.91 -2.67
C LEU A 154 0.68 29.51 -3.25
N ASP A 155 -0.61 29.17 -3.35
CA ASP A 155 -1.08 27.81 -3.68
C ASP A 155 -0.47 27.22 -4.96
N GLU A 156 -0.28 28.05 -5.98
CA GLU A 156 0.38 27.64 -7.23
C GLU A 156 1.82 27.19 -7.00
N LEU A 157 2.57 27.92 -6.18
CA LEU A 157 3.95 27.59 -5.83
C LEU A 157 3.99 26.32 -4.96
N VAL A 158 3.09 26.21 -3.99
CA VAL A 158 2.95 25.02 -3.13
C VAL A 158 2.77 23.78 -3.99
N ASN A 159 1.80 23.78 -4.91
CA ASN A 159 1.53 22.64 -5.80
C ASN A 159 2.73 22.27 -6.66
N HIS A 160 3.44 23.27 -7.20
CA HIS A 160 4.64 23.04 -8.01
C HIS A 160 5.75 22.37 -7.20
N LEU A 161 6.04 22.90 -6.00
CA LEU A 161 7.08 22.39 -5.12
C LEU A 161 6.73 21.02 -4.54
N GLU A 162 5.47 20.75 -4.18
CA GLU A 162 5.00 19.42 -3.76
C GLU A 162 5.23 18.40 -4.87
N THR A 163 4.82 18.72 -6.10
CA THR A 163 5.01 17.84 -7.26
C THR A 163 6.48 17.55 -7.51
N GLN A 164 7.34 18.59 -7.45
CA GLN A 164 8.78 18.43 -7.60
C GLN A 164 9.36 17.54 -6.51
N LEU A 165 9.00 17.78 -5.24
CA LEU A 165 9.49 17.01 -4.10
C LEU A 165 9.07 15.53 -4.21
N ILE A 166 7.84 15.27 -4.62
CA ILE A 166 7.31 13.90 -4.80
C ILE A 166 8.02 13.18 -5.94
N ASN A 167 8.16 13.82 -7.11
CA ASN A 167 8.69 13.18 -8.31
C ASN A 167 10.21 12.98 -8.27
N GLU A 168 10.94 13.98 -7.79
CA GLU A 168 12.41 14.00 -7.85
C GLU A 168 13.04 13.49 -6.54
N ASN A 169 12.34 13.58 -5.41
CA ASN A 169 12.91 13.36 -4.08
C ASN A 169 12.17 12.32 -3.23
N SER A 170 11.44 11.39 -3.88
CA SER A 170 10.67 10.34 -3.18
C SER A 170 11.50 9.50 -2.21
N HIS A 171 12.80 9.30 -2.48
CA HIS A 171 13.69 8.57 -1.58
C HIS A 171 13.89 9.31 -0.25
N TRP A 172 14.17 10.62 -0.29
CA TRP A 172 14.29 11.43 0.92
C TRP A 172 12.97 11.49 1.69
N LEU A 173 11.84 11.59 0.99
CA LEU A 173 10.51 11.55 1.61
C LEU A 173 10.28 10.25 2.39
N ARG A 174 10.69 9.10 1.83
CA ARG A 174 10.58 7.79 2.50
C ARG A 174 11.47 7.67 3.73
N LEU A 175 12.67 8.26 3.70
CA LEU A 175 13.58 8.26 4.85
C LEU A 175 13.08 9.14 6.01
N ASN A 176 12.31 10.19 5.72
CA ASN A 176 11.84 11.17 6.71
C ASN A 176 10.32 11.07 6.95
N PHE A 177 9.74 9.91 6.67
CA PHE A 177 8.30 9.74 6.45
C PHE A 177 7.44 10.22 7.63
N ALA A 178 7.74 9.80 8.86
CA ALA A 178 6.95 10.16 10.04
C ALA A 178 6.90 11.67 10.28
N LYS A 179 8.06 12.34 10.20
CA LYS A 179 8.18 13.80 10.32
C LYS A 179 7.38 14.51 9.22
N ILE A 180 7.49 14.03 7.97
CA ILE A 180 6.80 14.62 6.83
C ILE A 180 5.29 14.47 6.99
N TYR A 181 4.83 13.26 7.33
CA TYR A 181 3.42 12.97 7.54
C TYR A 181 2.84 13.90 8.61
N HIS A 182 3.47 13.93 9.79
CA HIS A 182 3.05 14.79 10.89
C HIS A 182 2.99 16.27 10.48
N LYS A 183 4.08 16.81 9.91
CA LYS A 183 4.12 18.22 9.48
C LYS A 183 3.11 18.52 8.38
N SER A 184 2.91 17.62 7.42
CA SER A 184 1.99 17.85 6.29
C SER A 184 0.55 18.04 6.74
N PHE A 185 0.12 17.36 7.80
CA PHE A 185 -1.24 17.48 8.35
C PHE A 185 -1.41 18.64 9.33
N GLN A 186 -0.34 19.34 9.72
CA GLN A 186 -0.44 20.62 10.42
C GLN A 186 -0.86 21.76 9.48
N ASN A 187 -0.90 21.52 8.17
CA ASN A 187 -1.22 22.53 7.18
C ASN A 187 -2.13 21.96 6.08
N GLU A 188 -3.36 22.45 6.02
CA GLU A 188 -4.40 21.93 5.12
C GLU A 188 -4.13 22.18 3.62
N ASN A 189 -3.14 23.01 3.29
CA ASN A 189 -2.81 23.34 1.90
C ASN A 189 -1.89 22.30 1.24
N LEU A 190 -1.23 21.41 2.00
CA LEU A 190 -0.29 20.41 1.47
C LEU A 190 -0.99 19.13 1.00
N ARG A 191 -1.96 19.28 0.09
CA ARG A 191 -2.89 18.20 -0.29
C ARG A 191 -2.21 17.08 -1.06
N GLU A 192 -1.28 17.39 -1.96
CA GLU A 192 -0.62 16.38 -2.78
C GLU A 192 0.34 15.52 -1.94
N LEU A 193 1.05 16.14 -0.99
CA LEU A 193 1.94 15.42 -0.07
C LEU A 193 1.15 14.58 0.94
N GLN A 194 0.05 15.10 1.49
CA GLN A 194 -0.86 14.34 2.34
C GLN A 194 -1.40 13.11 1.60
N LYS A 195 -1.85 13.29 0.34
CA LYS A 195 -2.33 12.20 -0.51
C LYS A 195 -1.24 11.16 -0.78
N TRP A 196 -0.05 11.60 -1.17
CA TRP A 196 1.11 10.72 -1.40
C TRP A 196 1.46 9.88 -0.17
N CYS A 197 1.48 10.50 1.02
CA CYS A 197 1.71 9.79 2.26
C CYS A 197 0.58 8.79 2.57
N ASN A 198 -0.68 9.21 2.43
CA ASN A 198 -1.83 8.35 2.68
C ASN A 198 -1.90 7.16 1.73
N ASP A 199 -1.50 7.31 0.47
CA ASP A 199 -1.46 6.21 -0.50
C ASP A 199 -0.39 5.16 -0.13
N ILE A 200 0.72 5.59 0.50
CA ILE A 200 1.73 4.67 1.05
C ILE A 200 1.20 3.99 2.30
N LEU A 201 0.61 4.73 3.23
CA LEU A 201 0.11 4.21 4.50
C LEU A 201 -1.12 3.33 4.35
N ALA A 202 -1.92 3.55 3.30
CA ALA A 202 -2.99 2.63 2.95
C ALA A 202 -2.42 1.21 2.77
N LYS A 203 -1.28 1.07 2.08
CA LYS A 203 -0.64 -0.23 1.80
C LYS A 203 0.25 -0.75 2.94
N TYR A 204 0.89 0.16 3.68
CA TYR A 204 1.84 -0.18 4.74
C TYR A 204 1.55 0.59 6.04
N PRO A 205 0.38 0.36 6.67
CA PRO A 205 -0.03 1.17 7.82
C PRO A 205 0.88 1.02 9.03
N ASP A 206 1.50 -0.16 9.20
CA ASP A 206 2.41 -0.45 10.31
C ASP A 206 3.56 0.57 10.42
N LYS A 207 3.95 1.23 9.31
CA LYS A 207 5.00 2.26 9.31
C LYS A 207 4.72 3.43 10.25
N ILE A 208 3.44 3.76 10.45
CA ILE A 208 3.02 4.86 11.33
C ILE A 208 2.29 4.33 12.53
N PHE A 209 1.37 3.37 12.33
CA PHE A 209 0.58 2.80 13.43
C PHE A 209 1.48 2.15 14.50
N GLU A 210 2.59 1.52 14.14
CA GLU A 210 3.52 0.93 15.13
C GLU A 210 4.64 1.89 15.57
N SER A 211 4.66 3.14 15.09
CA SER A 211 5.68 4.12 15.47
C SER A 211 5.36 4.81 16.79
N GLU A 212 6.38 5.29 17.49
CA GLU A 212 6.22 6.08 18.72
C GLU A 212 5.54 7.43 18.45
N GLU A 213 5.74 7.98 17.25
CA GLU A 213 5.13 9.22 16.78
C GLU A 213 3.64 9.09 16.47
N PHE A 214 3.08 7.88 16.48
CA PHE A 214 1.66 7.66 16.21
C PHE A 214 0.76 8.45 17.15
N ILE A 215 1.07 8.44 18.44
CA ILE A 215 0.23 9.07 19.47
C ILE A 215 0.28 10.59 19.44
N THR A 216 1.23 11.18 18.71
CA THR A 216 1.33 12.64 18.53
C THR A 216 0.73 13.13 17.22
N LEU A 217 0.18 12.22 16.39
CA LEU A 217 -0.43 12.61 15.12
C LEU A 217 -1.56 13.63 15.31
N PRO A 218 -1.64 14.65 14.45
CA PRO A 218 -2.83 15.48 14.33
C PRO A 218 -4.09 14.64 14.08
N GLU A 219 -5.22 15.04 14.70
CA GLU A 219 -6.49 14.30 14.59
C GLU A 219 -6.94 14.13 13.13
N ASN A 220 -6.80 15.18 12.32
CA ASN A 220 -7.12 15.16 10.89
C ASN A 220 -6.26 14.11 10.12
N ALA A 221 -5.01 13.88 10.53
CA ALA A 221 -4.15 12.86 9.95
C ALA A 221 -4.68 11.45 10.27
N LEU A 222 -5.06 11.20 11.53
CA LEU A 222 -5.63 9.93 11.94
C LEU A 222 -6.96 9.66 11.20
N ILE A 223 -7.86 10.64 11.17
CA ILE A 223 -9.12 10.58 10.43
C ILE A 223 -8.89 10.26 8.96
N SER A 224 -7.90 10.93 8.33
CA SER A 224 -7.59 10.72 6.92
C SER A 224 -7.18 9.29 6.60
N LEU A 225 -6.58 8.56 7.55
CA LEU A 225 -6.22 7.14 7.40
C LEU A 225 -7.42 6.24 7.66
N ILE A 226 -8.06 6.37 8.82
CA ILE A 226 -9.13 5.44 9.23
C ILE A 226 -10.37 5.57 8.35
N LYS A 227 -10.57 6.69 7.66
CA LYS A 227 -11.64 6.87 6.66
C LYS A 227 -11.42 6.07 5.37
N ARG A 228 -10.19 5.70 5.02
CA ARG A 228 -9.87 5.08 3.72
C ARG A 228 -10.47 3.68 3.56
N ASP A 229 -11.10 3.41 2.43
CA ASP A 229 -11.58 2.07 2.11
C ASP A 229 -10.46 1.09 1.80
N ASP A 230 -9.30 1.55 1.34
CA ASP A 230 -8.15 0.73 0.94
C ASP A 230 -7.04 0.61 2.01
N LEU A 231 -7.31 1.00 3.26
CA LEU A 231 -6.36 0.85 4.38
C LEU A 231 -6.18 -0.64 4.75
N GLN A 232 -4.92 -1.09 4.75
CA GLN A 232 -4.51 -2.48 4.94
C GLN A 232 -4.29 -2.88 6.39
N MET A 233 -5.36 -2.84 7.18
CA MET A 233 -5.30 -3.21 8.59
C MET A 233 -6.61 -3.83 9.07
N ASP A 234 -6.52 -4.83 9.94
CA ASP A 234 -7.68 -5.42 10.61
C ASP A 234 -8.41 -4.37 11.46
N GLU A 235 -9.74 -4.34 11.37
CA GLU A 235 -10.55 -3.35 12.10
C GLU A 235 -10.32 -3.40 13.62
N GLY A 236 -10.08 -4.59 14.17
CA GLY A 236 -9.72 -4.73 15.58
C GLY A 236 -8.41 -4.03 15.96
N LYS A 237 -7.41 -4.05 15.07
CA LYS A 237 -6.15 -3.32 15.27
C LYS A 237 -6.36 -1.82 15.14
N ILE A 238 -7.16 -1.39 14.16
CA ILE A 238 -7.48 0.04 13.96
C ILE A 238 -8.15 0.59 15.22
N TRP A 239 -9.11 -0.14 15.78
CA TRP A 239 -9.77 0.21 17.03
C TRP A 239 -8.77 0.40 18.18
N GLU A 240 -7.89 -0.57 18.41
CA GLU A 240 -6.88 -0.49 19.47
C GLU A 240 -5.99 0.74 19.32
N HIS A 241 -5.57 1.05 18.10
CA HIS A 241 -4.76 2.22 17.81
C HIS A 241 -5.52 3.53 18.03
N VAL A 242 -6.79 3.61 17.61
CA VAL A 242 -7.62 4.80 17.85
C VAL A 242 -7.82 5.04 19.35
N ILE A 243 -8.06 3.98 20.13
CA ILE A 243 -8.12 4.08 21.59
C ILE A 243 -6.78 4.53 22.17
N ARG A 244 -5.66 3.93 21.74
CA ARG A 244 -4.31 4.30 22.19
C ARG A 244 -3.98 5.76 21.89
N TRP A 245 -4.34 6.26 20.71
CA TRP A 245 -4.20 7.66 20.33
C TRP A 245 -5.05 8.57 21.21
N GLY A 246 -6.33 8.23 21.42
CA GLY A 246 -7.25 9.02 22.23
C GLY A 246 -6.83 9.10 23.70
N MET A 247 -6.35 8.01 24.27
CA MET A 247 -5.81 7.99 25.64
C MET A 247 -4.56 8.86 25.76
N ALA A 248 -3.69 8.88 24.75
CA ALA A 248 -2.48 9.69 24.77
C ALA A 248 -2.75 11.21 24.72
N GLN A 249 -3.91 11.64 24.16
CA GLN A 249 -4.29 13.05 24.16
C GLN A 249 -4.67 13.58 25.55
N ASN A 250 -4.94 12.70 26.52
CA ASN A 250 -5.28 13.09 27.89
C ASN A 250 -4.49 12.28 28.93
N LYS A 251 -3.44 12.90 29.45
CA LYS A 251 -2.52 12.30 30.45
C LYS A 251 -3.17 11.94 31.79
N TYR A 252 -4.39 12.41 32.07
CA TYR A 252 -5.10 12.14 33.32
C TYR A 252 -6.00 10.89 33.26
N LEU A 253 -6.12 10.25 32.10
CA LEU A 253 -6.89 9.02 31.97
C LEU A 253 -6.13 7.83 32.60
N PRO A 254 -6.77 7.03 33.48
CA PRO A 254 -6.17 5.80 33.98
C PRO A 254 -5.86 4.80 32.85
N SER A 255 -4.86 3.94 33.03
CA SER A 255 -4.49 2.96 32.00
C SER A 255 -5.48 1.80 31.84
N ASP A 256 -6.12 1.32 32.92
CA ASP A 256 -7.12 0.24 32.85
C ASP A 256 -8.54 0.82 32.79
N PRO A 257 -9.33 0.55 31.72
CA PRO A 257 -10.73 0.98 31.59
C PRO A 257 -11.64 0.51 32.73
N LYS A 258 -11.28 -0.55 33.46
CA LYS A 258 -12.06 -1.04 34.60
C LYS A 258 -12.11 -0.04 35.76
N ASP A 259 -11.09 0.80 35.88
CA ASP A 259 -10.98 1.81 36.94
C ASP A 259 -11.59 3.16 36.55
N TRP A 260 -12.27 3.23 35.40
CA TRP A 260 -12.75 4.50 34.85
C TRP A 260 -14.08 4.95 35.46
N SER A 261 -14.14 6.23 35.83
CA SER A 261 -15.39 6.91 36.15
C SER A 261 -16.16 7.28 34.86
N ARG A 262 -17.40 7.75 35.00
CA ARG A 262 -18.19 8.23 33.85
C ARG A 262 -17.52 9.42 33.17
N GLU A 263 -16.89 10.30 33.94
CA GLU A 263 -16.16 11.47 33.46
C GLU A 263 -14.96 11.06 32.60
N ASN A 264 -14.26 9.99 32.95
CA ASN A 264 -13.15 9.45 32.15
C ASN A 264 -13.64 8.97 30.77
N PHE A 265 -14.75 8.23 30.73
CA PHE A 265 -15.35 7.81 29.44
C PHE A 265 -15.84 8.99 28.62
N LEU A 266 -16.45 10.01 29.24
CA LEU A 266 -16.92 11.21 28.54
C LEU A 266 -15.76 12.03 27.96
N ALA A 267 -14.64 12.13 28.68
CA ALA A 267 -13.43 12.77 28.20
C ALA A 267 -12.87 12.05 26.95
N LEU A 268 -12.75 10.71 26.99
CA LEU A 268 -12.30 9.94 25.82
C LEU A 268 -13.30 10.05 24.66
N LYS A 269 -14.61 9.99 24.94
CA LYS A 269 -15.68 10.16 23.93
C LYS A 269 -15.53 11.49 23.20
N THR A 270 -15.24 12.56 23.93
CA THR A 270 -15.07 13.91 23.37
C THR A 270 -13.83 13.97 22.47
N ILE A 271 -12.71 13.38 22.89
CA ILE A 271 -11.46 13.32 22.10
C ILE A 271 -11.65 12.51 20.82
N LEU A 272 -12.38 11.39 20.88
CA LEU A 272 -12.55 10.48 19.76
C LEU A 272 -13.79 10.77 18.90
N GLN A 273 -14.55 11.83 19.20
CA GLN A 273 -15.86 12.08 18.59
C GLN A 273 -15.81 12.10 17.06
N ASN A 274 -14.76 12.66 16.45
CA ASN A 274 -14.63 12.70 14.99
C ASN A 274 -13.98 11.42 14.41
N CYS A 275 -13.36 10.57 15.24
CA CYS A 275 -12.75 9.32 14.82
C CYS A 275 -13.75 8.15 14.82
N LEU A 276 -14.61 8.06 15.84
CA LEU A 276 -15.57 6.97 16.04
C LEU A 276 -16.47 6.69 14.82
N PRO A 277 -16.98 7.71 14.09
CA PRO A 277 -17.81 7.48 12.91
C PRO A 277 -17.13 6.72 11.77
N PHE A 278 -15.79 6.62 11.76
CA PHE A 278 -15.01 5.95 10.70
C PHE A 278 -14.59 4.52 11.07
N ILE A 279 -14.98 4.03 12.25
CA ILE A 279 -14.71 2.66 12.69
C ILE A 279 -15.76 1.70 12.10
N ARG A 280 -15.32 0.61 11.47
CA ARG A 280 -16.24 -0.37 10.87
C ARG A 280 -16.62 -1.46 11.87
N TYR A 281 -17.36 -1.10 12.92
CA TYR A 281 -17.76 -2.00 14.02
C TYR A 281 -18.36 -3.33 13.52
N PHE A 282 -19.25 -3.26 12.53
CA PHE A 282 -19.95 -4.43 11.97
C PHE A 282 -19.06 -5.35 11.11
N GLN A 283 -17.80 -4.97 10.88
CA GLN A 283 -16.80 -5.77 10.15
C GLN A 283 -15.78 -6.42 11.10
N MET A 284 -15.90 -6.18 12.40
CA MET A 284 -15.07 -6.82 13.42
C MET A 284 -15.60 -8.22 13.76
N SER A 285 -14.71 -9.12 14.18
CA SER A 285 -15.15 -10.41 14.72
C SER A 285 -15.84 -10.22 16.07
N ASN A 286 -16.70 -11.17 16.42
CA ASN A 286 -17.38 -11.23 17.71
C ASN A 286 -16.41 -11.18 18.89
N ASP A 287 -15.28 -11.87 18.79
CA ASP A 287 -14.24 -11.90 19.83
C ASP A 287 -13.64 -10.50 20.02
N VAL A 288 -13.33 -9.79 18.93
CA VAL A 288 -12.83 -8.41 18.99
C VAL A 288 -13.85 -7.46 19.63
N ILE A 289 -15.14 -7.59 19.31
CA ILE A 289 -16.19 -6.76 19.94
C ILE A 289 -16.24 -7.00 21.45
N VAL A 290 -16.19 -8.25 21.90
CA VAL A 290 -16.30 -8.60 23.32
C VAL A 290 -15.05 -8.23 24.11
N GLU A 291 -13.87 -8.53 23.57
CA GLU A 291 -12.60 -8.35 24.27
C GLU A 291 -12.10 -6.91 24.22
N LYS A 292 -12.25 -6.22 23.07
CA LYS A 292 -11.60 -4.94 22.80
C LYS A 292 -12.57 -3.76 22.77
N VAL A 293 -13.77 -3.92 22.24
CA VAL A 293 -14.74 -2.79 22.10
C VAL A 293 -15.60 -2.63 23.35
N LYS A 294 -16.14 -3.72 23.89
CA LYS A 294 -17.04 -3.72 25.06
C LYS A 294 -16.48 -2.99 26.29
N PRO A 295 -15.18 -3.05 26.64
CA PRO A 295 -14.63 -2.28 27.76
C PRO A 295 -14.87 -0.77 27.64
N TYR A 296 -14.99 -0.26 26.41
CA TYR A 296 -15.19 1.15 26.11
C TYR A 296 -16.60 1.49 25.64
N LYS A 297 -17.60 0.60 25.80
CA LYS A 297 -18.96 0.81 25.26
C LYS A 297 -19.59 2.17 25.59
N TYR A 298 -19.22 2.78 26.71
CA TYR A 298 -19.74 4.09 27.15
C TYR A 298 -19.24 5.28 26.32
N ILE A 299 -18.24 5.10 25.46
CA ILE A 299 -17.83 6.14 24.50
C ILE A 299 -18.68 6.15 23.22
N LEU A 300 -19.44 5.07 22.99
CA LEU A 300 -20.31 4.95 21.83
C LEU A 300 -21.68 5.59 22.11
N GLU A 301 -22.41 5.94 21.05
CA GLU A 301 -23.83 6.26 21.19
C GLU A 301 -24.62 5.02 21.62
N GLU A 302 -25.61 5.21 22.49
CA GLU A 302 -26.40 4.11 23.05
C GLU A 302 -27.08 3.28 21.95
N SER A 303 -27.65 3.96 20.96
CA SER A 303 -28.26 3.32 19.77
C SER A 303 -27.26 2.50 18.95
N LEU A 304 -26.02 2.99 18.80
CA LEU A 304 -24.97 2.27 18.07
C LEU A 304 -24.55 1.02 18.84
N TRP A 305 -24.36 1.11 20.15
CA TRP A 305 -24.01 -0.03 20.98
C TRP A 305 -25.10 -1.10 20.96
N ASP A 306 -26.37 -0.69 21.04
CA ASP A 306 -27.52 -1.60 20.95
C ASP A 306 -27.56 -2.30 19.59
N ASP A 307 -27.33 -1.58 18.49
CA ASP A 307 -27.30 -2.17 17.15
C ASP A 307 -26.13 -3.16 16.96
N ILE A 308 -24.93 -2.85 17.49
CA ILE A 308 -23.79 -3.77 17.51
C ILE A 308 -24.17 -5.03 18.28
N PHE A 309 -24.78 -4.88 19.45
CA PHE A 309 -25.20 -6.00 20.28
C PHE A 309 -26.32 -6.82 19.64
N VAL A 310 -27.27 -6.18 18.95
CA VAL A 310 -28.33 -6.84 18.19
C VAL A 310 -27.74 -7.66 17.05
N LYS A 311 -26.79 -7.11 16.27
CA LYS A 311 -26.10 -7.87 15.21
C LYS A 311 -25.30 -9.05 15.75
N PHE A 312 -24.71 -8.89 16.92
CA PHE A 312 -24.00 -9.96 17.62
C PHE A 312 -24.92 -11.14 17.99
N ILE A 313 -26.14 -10.87 18.49
CA ILE A 313 -27.09 -11.92 18.90
C ILE A 313 -27.90 -12.47 17.72
N THR A 314 -28.35 -11.58 16.83
CA THR A 314 -29.27 -11.91 15.72
C THR A 314 -28.75 -11.26 14.43
N PRO A 315 -27.80 -11.90 13.72
CA PRO A 315 -27.14 -11.31 12.54
C PRO A 315 -28.10 -10.87 11.43
N ASN A 316 -29.26 -11.51 11.32
CA ASN A 316 -30.25 -11.25 10.28
C ASN A 316 -31.22 -10.12 10.62
N LYS A 317 -31.20 -9.58 11.84
CA LYS A 317 -32.09 -8.49 12.24
C LYS A 317 -31.65 -7.17 11.59
N GLN A 318 -32.62 -6.37 11.16
CA GLN A 318 -32.37 -5.03 10.66
C GLN A 318 -31.97 -4.11 11.81
N ILE A 319 -30.99 -3.23 11.55
CA ILE A 319 -30.50 -2.22 12.50
C ILE A 319 -30.63 -0.83 11.88
N LEU A 320 -30.57 0.20 12.72
CA LEU A 320 -30.74 1.60 12.29
C LEU A 320 -29.39 2.28 11.99
N SER A 321 -28.32 1.80 12.61
CA SER A 321 -26.96 2.31 12.44
C SER A 321 -26.47 2.14 11.00
N THR A 322 -25.70 3.13 10.55
CA THR A 322 -25.04 3.07 9.24
C THR A 322 -23.96 1.99 9.26
N ILE A 323 -24.05 1.04 8.34
CA ILE A 323 -23.05 -0.02 8.19
C ILE A 323 -22.03 0.43 7.15
N LEU A 324 -20.80 0.69 7.59
CA LEU A 324 -19.68 0.93 6.69
C LEU A 324 -19.29 -0.39 5.98
N PRO A 325 -19.05 -0.36 4.66
CA PRO A 325 -18.64 -1.54 3.90
C PRO A 325 -17.25 -2.01 4.35
N PRO A 326 -16.90 -3.30 4.24
CA PRO A 326 -15.56 -3.78 4.61
C PRO A 326 -14.46 -3.07 3.83
N ARG A 327 -13.28 -2.86 4.46
CA ARG A 327 -12.11 -2.33 3.75
C ARG A 327 -11.73 -3.26 2.60
N MET A 328 -11.37 -2.65 1.47
CA MET A 328 -10.85 -3.35 0.31
C MET A 328 -9.57 -4.08 0.73
N LYS A 329 -9.66 -5.41 0.78
CA LYS A 329 -8.46 -6.24 0.81
C LYS A 329 -7.84 -6.18 -0.60
N PRO A 330 -6.57 -5.81 -0.76
CA PRO A 330 -5.86 -5.86 -1.99
C PRO A 330 -5.97 -7.29 -2.46
N THR A 331 -6.36 -7.43 -3.71
CA THR A 331 -6.09 -8.65 -4.45
C THR A 331 -4.57 -8.86 -4.61
N PHE A 332 -3.74 -7.84 -4.28
CA PHE A 332 -2.30 -7.81 -4.44
C PHE A 332 -1.52 -7.46 -3.17
N ASP A 333 -0.65 -8.38 -2.75
CA ASP A 333 0.35 -8.15 -1.71
C ASP A 333 1.39 -7.12 -2.21
N PRO A 334 1.66 -6.01 -1.50
CA PRO A 334 2.66 -5.02 -1.91
C PRO A 334 4.11 -5.55 -2.02
N LEU A 335 4.39 -6.78 -1.57
CA LEU A 335 5.65 -7.48 -1.83
C LEU A 335 5.68 -8.28 -3.16
N PHE A 336 4.57 -8.28 -3.91
CA PHE A 336 4.30 -9.18 -5.02
C PHE A 336 5.33 -9.11 -6.14
N SER A 337 5.80 -7.93 -6.54
CA SER A 337 6.76 -7.80 -7.64
C SER A 337 7.61 -6.55 -7.45
N LYS A 338 8.92 -6.65 -7.71
CA LYS A 338 9.82 -5.49 -7.82
C LYS A 338 9.84 -4.94 -9.25
N VAL A 339 9.43 -5.74 -10.23
CA VAL A 339 9.54 -5.44 -11.67
C VAL A 339 8.27 -4.79 -12.20
N ILE A 340 7.09 -5.33 -11.85
CA ILE A 340 5.80 -4.89 -12.37
C ILE A 340 4.90 -4.31 -11.27
N ASN A 341 4.03 -3.38 -11.67
CA ASN A 341 3.01 -2.79 -10.79
C ASN A 341 1.62 -3.43 -11.04
N GLU A 342 0.62 -3.02 -10.26
CA GLU A 342 -0.74 -3.55 -10.35
C GLU A 342 -1.41 -3.32 -11.72
N ASN A 343 -1.08 -2.22 -12.41
CA ASN A 343 -1.60 -1.95 -13.75
C ASN A 343 -1.00 -2.91 -14.79
N HIS A 344 0.30 -3.20 -14.70
CA HIS A 344 0.95 -4.21 -15.54
C HIS A 344 0.37 -5.59 -15.30
N ALA A 345 0.14 -5.96 -14.03
CA ALA A 345 -0.48 -7.24 -13.68
C ALA A 345 -1.92 -7.35 -14.22
N ALA A 346 -2.71 -6.27 -14.17
CA ALA A 346 -4.05 -6.22 -14.75
C ALA A 346 -4.03 -6.30 -16.28
N GLU A 347 -3.04 -5.68 -16.92
CA GLU A 347 -2.83 -5.76 -18.37
C GLU A 347 -2.49 -7.19 -18.81
N ILE A 348 -1.56 -7.86 -18.11
CA ILE A 348 -1.24 -9.28 -18.34
C ILE A 348 -2.47 -10.17 -18.14
N ALA A 349 -3.20 -10.00 -17.03
CA ALA A 349 -4.44 -10.72 -16.75
C ALA A 349 -5.47 -10.56 -17.89
N SER A 350 -5.58 -9.36 -18.46
CA SER A 350 -6.48 -9.10 -19.59
C SER A 350 -6.07 -9.87 -20.84
N TRP A 351 -4.76 -10.03 -21.05
CA TRP A 351 -4.22 -10.80 -22.18
C TRP A 351 -4.40 -12.30 -22.02
N ILE A 352 -4.31 -12.83 -20.78
CA ILE A 352 -4.61 -14.23 -20.44
C ILE A 352 -6.07 -14.53 -20.79
N ASP A 353 -7.02 -13.73 -20.28
CA ASP A 353 -8.46 -13.88 -20.53
C ASP A 353 -8.91 -13.47 -21.95
N LYS A 354 -7.99 -12.96 -22.78
CA LYS A 354 -8.27 -12.45 -24.14
C LYS A 354 -9.39 -11.38 -24.17
N LYS A 355 -9.46 -10.51 -23.16
CA LYS A 355 -10.52 -9.48 -23.06
C LYS A 355 -10.34 -8.34 -24.06
N THR A 356 -11.46 -7.84 -24.56
CA THR A 356 -11.55 -6.59 -25.31
C THR A 356 -11.44 -5.37 -24.40
N GLU A 357 -12.13 -5.38 -23.27
CA GLU A 357 -12.01 -4.39 -22.20
C GLU A 357 -11.03 -4.87 -21.14
N MET A 358 -9.91 -4.15 -20.99
CA MET A 358 -8.87 -4.52 -20.03
C MET A 358 -9.34 -4.39 -18.58
N TYR A 359 -8.89 -5.31 -17.74
CA TYR A 359 -8.93 -5.13 -16.31
C TYR A 359 -8.11 -3.90 -15.90
N SER A 360 -8.62 -3.21 -14.90
CA SER A 360 -7.88 -2.24 -14.09
C SER A 360 -7.24 -2.94 -12.89
N ALA A 361 -6.29 -2.26 -12.23
CA ALA A 361 -5.73 -2.73 -10.96
C ALA A 361 -6.81 -3.11 -9.90
N LYS A 362 -7.98 -2.45 -9.92
CA LYS A 362 -9.05 -2.64 -8.93
C LYS A 362 -9.95 -3.86 -9.18
N ASN A 363 -10.04 -4.33 -10.42
CA ASN A 363 -10.95 -5.42 -10.82
C ASN A 363 -10.22 -6.57 -11.51
N ASN A 364 -8.91 -6.71 -11.24
CA ASN A 364 -8.13 -7.85 -11.68
C ASN A 364 -8.55 -9.12 -10.90
N PRO A 365 -9.05 -10.17 -11.56
CA PRO A 365 -9.51 -11.39 -10.88
C PRO A 365 -8.37 -12.35 -10.50
N TYR A 366 -7.15 -12.09 -10.98
CA TYR A 366 -5.99 -12.94 -10.76
C TYR A 366 -5.26 -12.58 -9.47
N LYS A 367 -4.94 -13.61 -8.68
CA LYS A 367 -3.96 -13.50 -7.60
C LYS A 367 -2.68 -14.21 -8.04
N PHE A 368 -1.71 -13.42 -8.45
CA PHE A 368 -0.39 -13.94 -8.78
C PHE A 368 0.38 -14.24 -7.49
N LYS A 369 1.07 -15.38 -7.47
CA LYS A 369 1.93 -15.80 -6.37
C LYS A 369 3.36 -15.93 -6.87
N MET A 370 4.31 -15.31 -6.17
CA MET A 370 5.73 -15.42 -6.50
C MET A 370 6.23 -16.86 -6.35
N LEU A 371 6.87 -17.39 -7.39
CA LEU A 371 7.68 -18.60 -7.33
C LEU A 371 9.14 -18.24 -7.07
N LEU A 372 9.67 -17.37 -7.92
CA LEU A 372 11.10 -17.11 -8.01
C LEU A 372 11.35 -15.61 -8.20
N ARG A 373 12.36 -15.08 -7.49
CA ARG A 373 12.94 -13.76 -7.72
C ARG A 373 14.47 -13.85 -7.86
N GLY A 374 15.03 -13.32 -8.95
CA GLY A 374 16.45 -13.41 -9.26
C GLY A 374 17.36 -12.90 -8.13
N THR A 375 17.05 -11.75 -7.54
CA THR A 375 17.82 -11.22 -6.39
C THR A 375 17.72 -12.06 -5.11
N ARG A 376 16.72 -12.94 -4.99
CA ARG A 376 16.51 -13.83 -3.83
C ARG A 376 17.06 -15.24 -4.06
N ASP A 377 16.75 -15.82 -5.21
CA ASP A 377 16.93 -17.24 -5.51
C ASP A 377 18.07 -17.50 -6.51
N GLY A 378 18.60 -16.43 -7.12
CA GLY A 378 19.69 -16.48 -8.11
C GLY A 378 19.21 -16.40 -9.56
N PHE A 379 20.13 -15.98 -10.43
CA PHE A 379 19.92 -15.76 -11.87
C PHE A 379 20.33 -16.96 -12.73
N THR A 380 20.40 -18.15 -12.12
CA THR A 380 20.89 -19.37 -12.78
C THR A 380 19.75 -20.21 -13.35
N ALA A 381 20.04 -20.98 -14.40
CA ALA A 381 19.13 -21.99 -14.93
C ALA A 381 18.75 -23.02 -13.86
N GLN A 382 19.70 -23.37 -12.98
CA GLN A 382 19.44 -24.28 -11.86
C GLN A 382 18.40 -23.73 -10.89
N SER A 383 18.46 -22.44 -10.55
CA SER A 383 17.46 -21.77 -9.70
C SER A 383 16.07 -21.85 -10.31
N PHE A 384 15.95 -21.57 -11.62
CA PHE A 384 14.69 -21.68 -12.36
C PHE A 384 14.12 -23.10 -12.30
N TRP A 385 14.89 -24.11 -12.71
CA TRP A 385 14.40 -25.49 -12.73
C TRP A 385 14.13 -26.08 -11.33
N ASN A 386 14.78 -25.58 -10.27
CA ASN A 386 14.48 -26.02 -8.91
C ASN A 386 13.11 -25.55 -8.41
N LEU A 387 12.64 -24.39 -8.87
CA LEU A 387 11.42 -23.74 -8.35
C LEU A 387 10.25 -23.80 -9.33
N CYS A 388 10.53 -23.87 -10.64
CA CYS A 388 9.53 -23.76 -11.69
C CYS A 388 9.28 -25.08 -12.45
N ASP A 389 10.06 -26.14 -12.22
CA ASP A 389 9.79 -27.45 -12.83
C ASP A 389 8.40 -27.95 -12.40
N LYS A 390 7.65 -28.44 -13.39
CA LYS A 390 6.25 -28.87 -13.31
C LYS A 390 5.26 -27.78 -12.88
N GLN A 391 5.66 -26.51 -12.89
CA GLN A 391 4.72 -25.40 -12.69
C GLN A 391 4.07 -25.02 -14.02
N ALA A 392 2.76 -24.79 -13.98
CA ALA A 392 1.95 -24.29 -15.09
C ALA A 392 1.35 -22.91 -14.74
N ASN A 393 0.70 -22.26 -15.71
CA ASN A 393 0.10 -20.93 -15.56
C ASN A 393 1.09 -19.90 -14.99
N THR A 394 2.31 -19.93 -15.52
CA THR A 394 3.41 -19.08 -15.07
C THR A 394 3.53 -17.82 -15.94
N VAL A 395 3.75 -16.67 -15.31
CA VAL A 395 4.14 -15.42 -15.94
C VAL A 395 5.56 -15.09 -15.51
N VAL A 396 6.45 -15.04 -16.50
CA VAL A 396 7.84 -14.62 -16.36
C VAL A 396 7.94 -13.13 -16.71
N VAL A 397 8.56 -12.34 -15.83
CA VAL A 397 8.88 -10.93 -16.06
C VAL A 397 10.36 -10.66 -15.84
N MET A 398 10.96 -9.86 -16.72
CA MET A 398 12.39 -9.56 -16.75
C MET A 398 12.58 -8.05 -16.89
N LYS A 399 13.31 -7.46 -15.95
CA LYS A 399 13.74 -6.07 -16.03
C LYS A 399 15.12 -5.99 -16.67
N VAL A 400 15.22 -5.29 -17.79
CA VAL A 400 16.46 -5.18 -18.55
C VAL A 400 17.40 -4.17 -17.88
N ASN A 401 18.63 -4.60 -17.62
CA ASN A 401 19.61 -3.80 -16.88
C ASN A 401 19.89 -2.45 -17.55
N GLY A 402 19.79 -1.37 -16.78
CA GLY A 402 20.13 -0.02 -17.23
C GLY A 402 19.13 0.62 -18.20
N THR A 403 17.92 0.07 -18.31
CA THR A 403 16.87 0.59 -19.21
C THR A 403 15.49 0.58 -18.55
N ASP A 404 14.52 1.24 -19.16
CA ASP A 404 13.13 1.15 -18.74
C ASP A 404 12.41 -0.12 -19.23
N GLU A 405 13.05 -0.96 -20.05
CA GLU A 405 12.43 -2.13 -20.68
C GLU A 405 12.03 -3.22 -19.67
N ILE A 406 10.77 -3.66 -19.74
CA ILE A 406 10.26 -4.85 -19.03
C ILE A 406 9.73 -5.82 -20.07
N LEU A 407 10.35 -7.00 -20.14
CA LEU A 407 10.03 -8.07 -21.08
C LEU A 407 9.49 -9.28 -20.33
N GLY A 408 8.74 -10.13 -21.00
CA GLY A 408 8.22 -11.33 -20.34
C GLY A 408 7.40 -12.23 -21.24
N GLY A 409 6.87 -13.28 -20.63
CA GLY A 409 5.98 -14.22 -21.31
C GLY A 409 5.10 -15.00 -20.35
N TYR A 410 3.95 -15.42 -20.86
CA TYR A 410 3.02 -16.29 -20.17
C TYR A 410 3.06 -17.70 -20.77
N ASN A 411 3.20 -18.68 -19.89
CA ASN A 411 3.18 -20.09 -20.20
C ASN A 411 2.04 -20.79 -19.41
N PRO A 412 0.92 -21.16 -20.06
CA PRO A 412 -0.19 -21.87 -19.43
C PRO A 412 0.10 -23.36 -19.20
N ILE A 413 1.14 -23.93 -19.82
CA ILE A 413 1.47 -25.35 -19.70
C ILE A 413 2.61 -25.57 -18.70
N GLU A 414 2.79 -26.82 -18.25
CA GLU A 414 3.88 -27.17 -17.33
C GLU A 414 5.26 -26.96 -17.97
N TRP A 415 6.18 -26.36 -17.21
CA TRP A 415 7.61 -26.44 -17.52
C TRP A 415 8.12 -27.86 -17.25
N VAL A 416 8.68 -28.52 -18.26
CA VAL A 416 9.22 -29.87 -18.13
C VAL A 416 10.72 -29.84 -18.36
N LYS A 417 11.52 -30.04 -17.30
CA LYS A 417 12.98 -30.04 -17.39
C LYS A 417 13.47 -31.13 -18.36
N SER A 418 14.32 -30.74 -19.31
CA SER A 418 14.89 -31.63 -20.32
C SER A 418 16.40 -31.48 -20.44
N VAL A 419 17.12 -32.60 -20.39
CA VAL A 419 18.59 -32.64 -20.47
C VAL A 419 19.10 -32.44 -21.90
N ASN A 420 18.30 -32.74 -22.92
CA ASN A 420 18.72 -32.66 -24.33
C ASN A 420 18.14 -31.45 -25.07
N GLY A 421 17.26 -30.68 -24.41
CA GLY A 421 16.52 -29.60 -25.05
C GLY A 421 15.33 -30.14 -25.86
N ASN A 422 14.15 -29.57 -25.67
CA ASN A 422 12.98 -29.90 -26.48
C ASN A 422 12.02 -28.71 -26.60
N TYR A 423 11.40 -28.60 -27.78
CA TYR A 423 10.27 -27.73 -27.96
C TYR A 423 9.00 -28.37 -27.41
N VAL A 424 8.19 -27.57 -26.74
CA VAL A 424 6.89 -27.96 -26.19
C VAL A 424 5.81 -27.15 -26.87
N LYS A 425 4.76 -27.84 -27.31
CA LYS A 425 3.64 -27.22 -28.01
C LYS A 425 2.78 -26.42 -27.05
N CYS A 426 2.53 -25.15 -27.37
CA CYS A 426 1.62 -24.29 -26.61
C CYS A 426 0.83 -23.37 -27.54
N ASN A 427 -0.50 -23.35 -27.42
CA ASN A 427 -1.37 -22.54 -28.28
C ASN A 427 -1.76 -21.19 -27.65
N ASP A 428 -1.74 -21.11 -26.32
CA ASP A 428 -2.20 -19.93 -25.57
C ASP A 428 -1.03 -19.15 -24.94
N CYS A 429 0.21 -19.52 -25.26
CA CYS A 429 1.39 -18.79 -24.86
C CYS A 429 1.48 -17.43 -25.56
N PHE A 430 2.02 -16.45 -24.85
CA PHE A 430 2.33 -15.14 -25.43
C PHE A 430 3.59 -14.57 -24.77
N ILE A 431 4.28 -13.70 -25.50
CA ILE A 431 5.37 -12.88 -24.99
C ILE A 431 4.98 -11.41 -25.07
N PHE A 432 5.64 -10.56 -24.29
CA PHE A 432 5.29 -9.15 -24.21
C PHE A 432 6.47 -8.23 -23.89
N SER A 433 6.26 -6.95 -24.18
CA SER A 433 7.00 -5.82 -23.62
C SER A 433 5.99 -4.89 -22.94
N LEU A 434 6.22 -4.47 -21.71
CA LEU A 434 5.31 -3.57 -20.99
C LEU A 434 5.70 -2.11 -21.15
N LYS A 435 4.72 -1.21 -21.21
CA LYS A 435 4.97 0.23 -21.05
C LYS A 435 5.55 0.50 -19.66
N ASN A 436 6.63 1.28 -19.58
CA ASN A 436 7.28 1.63 -18.33
C ASN A 436 8.25 2.79 -18.55
N GLY A 437 8.29 3.76 -17.63
CA GLY A 437 9.18 4.92 -17.71
C GLY A 437 9.06 5.67 -19.04
N THR A 438 10.14 5.70 -19.82
CA THR A 438 10.21 6.30 -21.16
C THR A 438 9.39 5.55 -22.22
N ILE A 439 9.07 4.27 -22.03
CA ILE A 439 8.31 3.44 -22.96
C ILE A 439 6.80 3.68 -22.78
N GLN A 440 6.15 4.24 -23.80
CA GLN A 440 4.76 4.71 -23.72
C GLN A 440 3.69 3.64 -24.00
N SER A 441 4.06 2.54 -24.68
CA SER A 441 3.09 1.52 -25.13
C SER A 441 3.59 0.10 -24.89
N SER A 442 2.68 -0.78 -24.45
CA SER A 442 2.92 -2.21 -24.31
C SER A 442 2.76 -2.93 -25.65
N ILE A 443 3.47 -4.06 -25.81
CA ILE A 443 3.38 -4.96 -26.96
C ILE A 443 2.95 -6.33 -26.44
N LEU A 444 1.83 -6.85 -26.95
CA LEU A 444 1.43 -8.24 -26.82
C LEU A 444 1.76 -8.98 -28.13
N SER A 445 2.42 -10.13 -28.01
CA SER A 445 2.79 -10.99 -29.13
C SER A 445 2.34 -12.42 -28.82
N ARG A 446 1.28 -12.89 -29.48
CA ARG A 446 0.79 -14.26 -29.27
C ARG A 446 1.60 -15.23 -30.11
N VAL A 447 1.59 -16.50 -29.71
CA VAL A 447 2.30 -17.55 -30.44
C VAL A 447 1.69 -17.75 -31.84
N SER A 448 2.54 -17.74 -32.87
CA SER A 448 2.15 -18.03 -34.26
C SER A 448 2.54 -19.45 -34.68
N LYS A 449 3.69 -19.95 -34.17
CA LYS A 449 4.18 -21.33 -34.40
C LYS A 449 4.08 -22.14 -33.11
N SER A 450 2.90 -22.68 -32.82
CA SER A 450 2.63 -23.34 -31.53
C SER A 450 3.52 -24.53 -31.21
N GLN A 451 4.05 -25.24 -32.23
CA GLN A 451 4.94 -26.41 -32.04
C GLN A 451 6.32 -26.04 -31.48
N SER A 452 6.72 -24.77 -31.60
CA SER A 452 8.01 -24.23 -31.14
C SER A 452 7.81 -23.05 -30.20
N ALA A 453 6.76 -23.12 -29.37
CA ALA A 453 6.31 -22.05 -28.50
C ALA A 453 7.16 -21.92 -27.22
N ILE A 454 7.47 -23.06 -26.59
CA ILE A 454 8.28 -23.11 -25.38
C ILE A 454 9.49 -24.00 -25.67
N TYR A 455 10.67 -23.61 -25.21
CA TYR A 455 11.88 -24.42 -25.32
C TYR A 455 12.40 -24.75 -23.92
N CYS A 456 12.39 -26.03 -23.57
CA CYS A 456 12.84 -26.51 -22.27
C CYS A 456 14.23 -27.12 -22.42
N TYR A 457 15.24 -26.53 -21.79
CA TYR A 457 16.58 -27.10 -21.71
C TYR A 457 17.16 -26.83 -20.32
N SER A 458 17.71 -27.86 -19.66
CA SER A 458 18.16 -27.80 -18.27
C SER A 458 19.26 -26.75 -18.01
N ASN A 459 19.98 -26.36 -19.05
CA ASN A 459 21.06 -25.36 -18.97
C ASN A 459 20.57 -23.94 -19.24
N TYR A 460 19.30 -23.75 -19.58
CA TYR A 460 18.69 -22.45 -19.82
C TYR A 460 17.65 -22.14 -18.75
N GLY A 461 17.36 -20.86 -18.55
CA GLY A 461 16.19 -20.40 -17.83
C GLY A 461 14.94 -20.46 -18.72
N PRO A 462 13.90 -19.66 -18.41
CA PRO A 462 12.67 -19.63 -19.19
C PRO A 462 12.95 -19.19 -20.63
N THR A 463 12.49 -19.97 -21.61
CA THR A 463 12.67 -19.69 -23.04
C THR A 463 11.36 -19.89 -23.80
N PHE A 464 10.90 -18.82 -24.44
CA PHE A 464 9.70 -18.76 -25.27
C PHE A 464 10.11 -18.80 -26.75
N GLY A 465 10.10 -20.00 -27.30
CA GLY A 465 10.51 -20.28 -28.67
C GLY A 465 11.96 -19.87 -28.89
N ASN A 466 12.22 -19.10 -29.94
CA ASN A 466 13.51 -18.45 -30.12
C ASN A 466 13.39 -16.93 -29.91
N ASP A 467 12.24 -16.46 -29.40
CA ASP A 467 11.83 -15.06 -29.48
C ASP A 467 12.13 -14.29 -28.19
N LEU A 468 12.09 -14.99 -27.06
CA LEU A 468 12.55 -14.50 -25.76
C LEU A 468 13.32 -15.63 -25.05
N HIS A 469 14.62 -15.44 -24.88
CA HIS A 469 15.51 -16.43 -24.29
C HIS A 469 16.24 -15.88 -23.07
N MET A 470 16.24 -16.65 -21.98
CA MET A 470 17.04 -16.40 -20.79
C MET A 470 18.11 -17.48 -20.62
N GLY A 471 19.37 -17.11 -20.82
CA GLY A 471 20.51 -17.98 -20.56
C GLY A 471 20.84 -18.12 -19.07
N ASP A 472 21.76 -19.03 -18.76
CA ASP A 472 22.32 -19.16 -17.41
C ASP A 472 23.10 -17.91 -17.01
N ASN A 473 23.12 -17.57 -15.71
CA ASN A 473 23.69 -16.33 -15.19
C ASN A 473 23.20 -15.08 -15.97
N SER A 474 21.88 -14.98 -16.10
CA SER A 474 21.19 -13.99 -16.95
C SER A 474 21.45 -12.52 -16.60
N ASN A 475 22.00 -12.24 -15.42
CA ASN A 475 22.44 -10.92 -15.00
C ASN A 475 23.85 -10.53 -15.49
N GLN A 476 24.52 -11.40 -16.27
CA GLN A 476 25.89 -11.21 -16.76
C GLN A 476 26.01 -11.48 -18.27
N ASN A 477 27.08 -10.95 -18.87
CA ASN A 477 27.60 -11.30 -20.21
C ASN A 477 26.60 -11.25 -21.38
N ASN A 478 25.48 -10.54 -21.24
CA ASN A 478 24.39 -10.47 -22.20
C ASN A 478 23.85 -11.85 -22.64
N ASN A 479 23.73 -12.76 -21.67
CA ASN A 479 23.27 -14.14 -21.88
C ASN A 479 21.78 -14.26 -22.22
N CYS A 480 21.02 -13.17 -22.23
CA CYS A 480 19.63 -13.17 -22.69
C CYS A 480 19.55 -12.58 -24.10
N TYR A 481 18.55 -13.00 -24.88
CA TYR A 481 18.29 -12.36 -26.16
C TYR A 481 16.81 -12.41 -26.57
N CYS A 482 16.43 -11.47 -27.44
CA CYS A 482 15.17 -11.50 -28.17
C CYS A 482 15.43 -11.66 -29.67
N LYS A 483 14.51 -12.33 -30.36
CA LYS A 483 14.44 -12.46 -31.82
C LYS A 483 12.97 -12.50 -32.23
N HIS A 484 12.69 -12.41 -33.52
CA HIS A 484 11.34 -12.64 -34.05
C HIS A 484 11.33 -13.90 -34.93
N ASN A 485 10.58 -14.92 -34.53
CA ASN A 485 10.50 -16.20 -35.23
C ASN A 485 9.17 -16.96 -35.02
N SER A 486 8.81 -17.26 -33.77
CA SER A 486 7.70 -18.14 -33.36
C SER A 486 6.47 -17.37 -32.85
N TYR A 487 6.59 -16.08 -32.61
CA TYR A 487 5.52 -15.21 -32.10
C TYR A 487 5.16 -14.12 -33.13
N GLU A 488 3.94 -13.59 -33.05
CA GLU A 488 3.35 -12.67 -34.05
C GLU A 488 4.12 -11.35 -34.26
N LYS A 489 4.74 -10.82 -33.20
CA LYS A 489 5.42 -9.52 -33.18
C LYS A 489 6.77 -9.62 -32.47
N ALA A 490 7.74 -8.84 -32.94
CA ALA A 490 8.97 -8.59 -32.18
C ALA A 490 8.65 -7.76 -30.92
N ILE A 491 9.09 -8.22 -29.75
CA ILE A 491 8.91 -7.49 -28.48
C ILE A 491 10.09 -6.56 -28.15
N ARG A 492 11.21 -6.70 -28.87
CA ARG A 492 12.41 -5.89 -28.71
C ARG A 492 13.17 -5.87 -30.04
N ASN A 493 13.58 -4.68 -30.47
CA ASN A 493 14.40 -4.37 -31.66
C ASN A 493 14.04 -5.17 -32.95
N GLN A 494 13.61 -4.49 -34.00
CA GLN A 494 13.16 -5.14 -35.25
C GLN A 494 14.31 -5.71 -36.11
N SER A 495 15.57 -5.40 -35.79
CA SER A 495 16.73 -5.77 -36.61
C SER A 495 17.59 -6.87 -35.96
N GLY A 496 17.20 -8.13 -36.18
CA GLY A 496 18.01 -9.30 -35.81
C GLY A 496 17.88 -9.76 -34.36
N GLN A 497 18.96 -10.34 -33.82
CA GLN A 497 19.00 -10.88 -32.45
C GLN A 497 19.55 -9.81 -31.49
N SER A 498 18.74 -9.43 -30.51
CA SER A 498 19.07 -8.38 -29.53
C SER A 498 19.46 -8.99 -28.21
N HIS A 499 20.73 -8.86 -27.83
CA HIS A 499 21.28 -9.39 -26.58
C HIS A 499 21.16 -8.41 -25.41
N PHE A 500 21.00 -8.93 -24.18
CA PHE A 500 20.87 -8.12 -22.96
C PHE A 500 21.18 -8.87 -21.67
N CYS A 501 21.41 -8.10 -20.59
CA CYS A 501 21.44 -8.59 -19.21
C CYS A 501 20.17 -8.19 -18.45
N VAL A 502 19.81 -8.98 -17.45
CA VAL A 502 18.66 -8.74 -16.58
C VAL A 502 19.12 -8.18 -15.23
N GLU A 503 18.55 -7.08 -14.75
CA GLU A 503 18.81 -6.57 -13.39
C GLU A 503 17.93 -7.23 -12.32
N GLU A 504 16.72 -7.64 -12.69
CA GLU A 504 15.82 -8.42 -11.86
C GLU A 504 14.90 -9.28 -12.73
N TYR A 505 14.62 -10.50 -12.28
CA TYR A 505 13.68 -11.40 -12.96
C TYR A 505 12.77 -12.05 -11.93
N GLU A 506 11.50 -12.20 -12.27
CA GLU A 506 10.51 -12.84 -11.42
C GLU A 506 9.69 -13.84 -12.23
N ASP A 507 9.41 -14.99 -11.62
CA ASP A 507 8.43 -15.96 -12.13
C ASP A 507 7.30 -16.07 -11.10
N THR A 508 6.08 -15.98 -11.59
CA THR A 508 4.87 -15.96 -10.78
C THR A 508 3.86 -16.95 -11.37
N PHE A 509 3.14 -17.67 -10.51
CA PHE A 509 2.06 -18.54 -10.96
C PHE A 509 0.71 -18.02 -10.52
N GLU A 510 -0.30 -18.30 -11.33
CA GLU A 510 -1.69 -18.03 -11.01
C GLU A 510 -2.22 -18.99 -9.95
N LYS A 511 -2.91 -18.46 -8.93
CA LYS A 511 -3.80 -19.24 -8.06
C LYS A 511 -5.25 -18.83 -8.34
N ASP A 512 -6.13 -19.84 -8.47
CA ASP A 512 -7.55 -19.80 -8.83
C ASP A 512 -8.26 -18.43 -8.78
N ARG A 513 -8.99 -18.15 -9.86
CA ARG A 513 -9.94 -17.05 -10.04
C ARG A 513 -10.80 -16.85 -8.79
N VAL A 514 -10.69 -15.69 -8.13
CA VAL A 514 -11.61 -15.33 -7.05
C VAL A 514 -12.97 -15.09 -7.69
N SER A 515 -13.93 -16.00 -7.47
CA SER A 515 -15.31 -15.82 -7.89
C SER A 515 -15.92 -14.66 -7.12
N VAL A 516 -15.93 -13.49 -7.77
CA VAL A 516 -16.76 -12.36 -7.35
C VAL A 516 -18.20 -12.77 -7.64
N ASN A 517 -18.97 -13.11 -6.61
CA ASN A 517 -20.41 -13.32 -6.75
C ASN A 517 -21.02 -12.01 -7.25
N SER A 518 -21.30 -11.95 -8.55
CA SER A 518 -22.14 -10.90 -9.12
C SER A 518 -23.55 -11.11 -8.56
N VAL A 519 -24.02 -10.14 -7.77
CA VAL A 519 -25.42 -10.03 -7.36
C VAL A 519 -26.24 -9.82 -8.64
N SER A 520 -26.85 -10.89 -9.13
CA SER A 520 -27.91 -10.81 -10.12
C SER A 520 -29.14 -10.20 -9.45
N GLN A 521 -29.52 -9.00 -9.87
CA GLN A 521 -30.84 -8.45 -9.62
C GLN A 521 -31.86 -9.36 -10.32
N GLU A 522 -32.55 -10.21 -9.56
CA GLU A 522 -33.79 -10.82 -10.03
C GLU A 522 -34.98 -10.07 -9.41
N THR A 523 -35.69 -9.41 -10.31
CA THR A 523 -37.01 -8.82 -10.10
C THR A 523 -38.03 -9.91 -9.77
N SER A 524 -38.84 -9.61 -8.75
CA SER A 524 -40.00 -10.36 -8.28
C SER A 524 -40.98 -10.76 -9.40
N ARG A 525 -41.43 -12.02 -9.37
CA ARG A 525 -42.78 -12.42 -9.78
C ARG A 525 -43.20 -13.75 -9.15
N SER A 526 -44.46 -13.77 -8.78
CA SER A 526 -45.26 -14.71 -8.00
C SER A 526 -45.41 -16.12 -8.58
N SER A 527 -45.49 -17.12 -7.68
CA SER A 527 -46.02 -18.48 -7.91
C SER A 527 -47.51 -18.47 -8.35
N PRO A 528 -48.05 -19.58 -8.91
CA PRO A 528 -48.50 -20.69 -8.07
C PRO A 528 -48.29 -22.14 -8.62
N GLU A 529 -48.32 -23.05 -7.65
CA GLU A 529 -48.57 -24.51 -7.58
C GLU A 529 -48.95 -25.33 -8.84
N VAL A 530 -48.39 -26.56 -8.98
CA VAL A 530 -49.10 -27.86 -8.79
C VAL A 530 -48.11 -29.06 -8.85
N GLU A 531 -48.12 -29.83 -7.76
CA GLU A 531 -47.97 -31.29 -7.50
C GLU A 531 -47.06 -32.29 -8.28
N ASN A 532 -46.35 -33.06 -7.42
CA ASN A 532 -46.10 -34.51 -7.43
C ASN A 532 -45.09 -35.17 -8.40
N SER A 533 -43.93 -35.55 -7.85
CA SER A 533 -43.54 -36.98 -7.80
C SER A 533 -42.46 -37.24 -6.75
N ILE A 534 -42.78 -38.14 -5.83
CA ILE A 534 -42.01 -38.66 -4.71
C ILE A 534 -40.95 -39.65 -5.21
N PHE A 535 -39.71 -39.56 -4.72
CA PHE A 535 -38.79 -40.69 -4.62
C PHE A 535 -38.19 -40.74 -3.21
N TYR A 536 -38.40 -41.87 -2.53
CA TYR A 536 -37.93 -42.17 -1.18
C TYR A 536 -36.41 -42.43 -1.15
N GLY A 537 -35.72 -41.80 -0.18
CA GLY A 537 -34.35 -42.11 0.23
C GLY A 537 -34.10 -41.71 1.69
N LYS A 538 -34.29 -42.68 2.60
CA LYS A 538 -33.93 -42.82 4.05
C LYS A 538 -33.58 -41.58 4.93
N SER A 539 -34.21 -41.56 6.11
CA SER A 539 -33.97 -40.65 7.24
C SER A 539 -32.65 -40.93 7.98
N CYS A 540 -32.01 -39.87 8.50
CA CYS A 540 -31.02 -39.95 9.57
C CYS A 540 -31.68 -39.42 10.84
N ASP A 541 -31.80 -40.27 11.85
CA ASP A 541 -32.45 -39.99 13.12
C ASP A 541 -31.67 -39.01 14.00
N GLN A 542 -32.43 -38.34 14.88
CA GLN A 542 -31.97 -37.47 15.95
C GLN A 542 -31.17 -38.27 16.99
N ASN A 543 -29.86 -38.02 17.12
CA ASN A 543 -29.08 -38.58 18.23
C ASN A 543 -28.98 -37.56 19.38
N GLN A 544 -29.79 -37.80 20.41
CA GLN A 544 -29.59 -37.33 21.77
C GLN A 544 -28.39 -38.06 22.39
N THR A 545 -27.66 -37.44 23.32
CA THR A 545 -26.60 -38.13 24.07
C THR A 545 -26.67 -37.74 25.55
N THR A 546 -26.70 -38.73 26.42
CA THR A 546 -26.69 -38.63 27.88
C THR A 546 -25.25 -38.56 28.40
N CYS A 547 -24.98 -37.68 29.36
CA CYS A 547 -23.69 -37.58 30.03
C CYS A 547 -23.73 -38.32 31.37
N CYS A 548 -22.97 -39.41 31.49
CA CYS A 548 -23.03 -40.34 32.62
C CYS A 548 -22.41 -39.81 33.94
N TYR A 549 -21.96 -38.55 34.00
CA TYR A 549 -21.33 -37.98 35.21
C TYR A 549 -22.26 -37.09 36.04
N LEU A 550 -23.53 -36.93 35.63
CA LEU A 550 -24.55 -36.21 36.39
C LEU A 550 -25.87 -36.98 36.42
N PHE A 551 -25.86 -38.23 36.91
CA PHE A 551 -27.05 -39.04 37.23
C PHE A 551 -28.32 -38.66 36.40
N ASP A 552 -28.24 -38.86 35.08
CA ASP A 552 -29.33 -38.69 34.10
C ASP A 552 -29.94 -37.27 33.93
N ILE A 553 -29.11 -36.23 33.73
CA ILE A 553 -29.57 -34.93 33.19
C ILE A 553 -29.20 -34.77 31.70
N VAL A 554 -30.21 -34.51 30.87
CA VAL A 554 -30.09 -34.25 29.41
C VAL A 554 -29.96 -32.75 29.16
N VAL A 555 -28.90 -32.31 28.47
CA VAL A 555 -28.68 -30.89 28.15
C VAL A 555 -28.56 -30.70 26.63
N THR A 556 -29.41 -29.84 26.06
CA THR A 556 -29.37 -29.44 24.64
C THR A 556 -28.51 -28.19 24.45
N LYS A 557 -28.00 -28.01 23.21
CA LYS A 557 -26.97 -27.04 22.84
C LYS A 557 -27.36 -25.59 23.13
N LYS A 558 -27.01 -25.08 24.31
CA LYS A 558 -26.74 -23.66 24.62
C LYS A 558 -25.78 -23.57 25.81
N ASP A 559 -24.81 -22.66 25.65
CA ASP A 559 -23.90 -22.08 26.66
C ASP A 559 -22.63 -22.82 27.16
N ARG A 560 -21.49 -22.33 26.62
CA ARG A 560 -20.24 -21.85 27.30
C ARG A 560 -19.13 -22.82 27.79
N THR A 561 -17.97 -22.69 27.12
CA THR A 561 -16.57 -22.38 27.57
C THR A 561 -16.16 -22.77 29.02
N CYS A 562 -14.99 -23.36 29.30
CA CYS A 562 -13.62 -22.85 29.04
C CYS A 562 -12.52 -23.87 29.43
N GLN A 563 -11.34 -23.71 28.80
CA GLN A 563 -9.96 -23.87 29.30
C GLN A 563 -9.39 -25.25 29.70
N GLY A 564 -8.20 -25.52 29.15
CA GLY A 564 -7.18 -26.32 29.83
C GLY A 564 -6.68 -27.54 29.06
N ILE A 565 -5.44 -27.44 28.60
CA ILE A 565 -4.54 -28.48 28.05
C ILE A 565 -4.83 -29.92 28.54
N LYS A 566 -5.00 -30.89 27.62
CA LYS A 566 -4.53 -32.28 27.78
C LYS A 566 -4.52 -33.11 26.48
N LEU A 567 -3.63 -34.10 26.47
CA LEU A 567 -3.26 -34.99 25.35
C LEU A 567 -4.45 -35.68 24.66
N CYS A 568 -4.31 -35.90 23.35
CA CYS A 568 -5.32 -36.54 22.50
C CYS A 568 -5.34 -38.06 22.70
N GLU A 569 -6.49 -38.62 23.08
CA GLU A 569 -6.72 -40.03 23.47
C GLU A 569 -6.74 -41.05 22.31
N PHE A 570 -6.40 -40.68 21.07
CA PHE A 570 -6.48 -41.60 19.93
C PHE A 570 -5.15 -42.29 19.58
N ALA A 571 -4.38 -42.69 20.60
CA ALA A 571 -3.24 -43.59 20.40
C ALA A 571 -3.71 -45.05 20.51
N ASN A 572 -3.15 -45.93 19.68
CA ASN A 572 -3.36 -47.38 19.77
C ASN A 572 -3.02 -47.86 21.20
N SER A 573 -3.83 -48.76 21.77
CA SER A 573 -3.69 -49.22 23.16
C SER A 573 -2.33 -49.86 23.47
N GLU A 574 -1.67 -50.51 22.50
CA GLU A 574 -0.30 -51.02 22.69
C GLU A 574 0.77 -49.91 22.80
N LEU A 575 0.48 -48.68 22.34
CA LEU A 575 1.37 -47.52 22.48
C LEU A 575 1.13 -46.73 23.78
N GLN A 576 -0.01 -46.94 24.46
CA GLN A 576 -0.31 -46.28 25.73
C GLN A 576 0.37 -46.98 26.93
N GLU A 577 0.76 -48.26 26.79
CA GLU A 577 1.33 -49.06 27.89
C GLU A 577 2.86 -49.24 27.83
N MET A 578 3.56 -48.71 26.81
CA MET A 578 5.02 -48.80 26.74
C MET A 578 5.70 -47.69 27.57
N LEU A 579 6.54 -48.08 28.53
CA LEU A 579 7.51 -47.17 29.14
C LEU A 579 8.56 -46.79 28.09
N HIS A 580 8.45 -45.57 27.56
CA HIS A 580 9.37 -45.06 26.55
C HIS A 580 10.73 -44.66 27.15
N THR A 581 11.65 -45.61 27.21
CA THR A 581 13.08 -45.31 27.28
C THR A 581 13.77 -45.91 26.06
N SER A 582 13.84 -45.10 24.99
CA SER A 582 14.47 -45.37 23.69
C SER A 582 13.76 -46.40 22.78
N VAL A 583 13.66 -46.07 21.49
CA VAL A 583 13.26 -47.02 20.42
C VAL A 583 14.45 -47.20 19.50
N ASP A 584 14.83 -48.46 19.30
CA ASP A 584 15.90 -48.89 18.40
C ASP A 584 15.52 -48.57 16.93
N PRO A 585 16.35 -47.82 16.17
CA PRO A 585 16.08 -47.46 14.79
C PRO A 585 15.90 -48.64 13.83
N ASP A 586 16.33 -49.86 14.19
CA ASP A 586 16.23 -51.04 13.34
C ASP A 586 15.06 -52.00 13.68
N SER A 587 14.09 -51.57 14.51
CA SER A 587 12.95 -52.43 14.87
C SER A 587 11.90 -52.60 13.76
N ASP A 588 11.25 -53.77 13.73
CA ASP A 588 10.12 -54.12 12.83
C ASP A 588 8.96 -53.11 12.85
N LEU A 589 8.87 -52.30 13.92
CA LEU A 589 7.89 -51.24 14.07
C LEU A 589 8.14 -50.07 13.08
N GLN A 590 9.41 -49.72 12.84
CA GLN A 590 9.79 -48.65 11.91
C GLN A 590 9.51 -49.03 10.45
N LEU A 591 9.70 -50.30 10.10
CA LEU A 591 9.36 -50.86 8.78
C LEU A 591 7.85 -50.90 8.53
N LYS A 592 7.03 -51.18 9.56
CA LYS A 592 5.56 -51.12 9.47
C LYS A 592 5.04 -49.68 9.33
N ILE A 593 5.63 -48.72 10.04
CA ILE A 593 5.26 -47.29 9.95
C ILE A 593 5.58 -46.73 8.56
N ASN A 594 6.75 -47.05 8.00
CA ASN A 594 7.13 -46.63 6.66
C ASN A 594 6.25 -47.24 5.56
N LYS A 595 5.75 -48.48 5.74
CA LYS A 595 4.79 -49.10 4.80
C LYS A 595 3.38 -48.47 4.84
N LEU A 596 2.93 -47.99 6.00
CA LEU A 596 1.63 -47.32 6.16
C LEU A 596 1.61 -45.87 5.64
N SER A 597 2.80 -45.25 5.51
CA SER A 597 3.00 -43.92 4.91
C SER A 597 2.77 -43.91 3.38
N ILE A 598 3.01 -45.03 2.69
CA ILE A 598 2.91 -45.10 1.22
C ILE A 598 1.44 -45.15 0.73
N ASN A 599 0.49 -45.51 1.59
CA ASN A 599 -0.93 -45.67 1.20
C ASN A 599 -1.87 -44.53 1.63
N ASN A 600 -1.38 -43.44 2.25
CA ASN A 600 -2.24 -42.38 2.81
C ASN A 600 -2.04 -41.00 2.15
N LEU A 601 -2.06 -40.95 0.82
CA LEU A 601 -2.02 -39.70 0.05
C LEU A 601 -3.39 -39.03 -0.15
N GLU A 602 -4.50 -39.59 0.36
CA GLU A 602 -5.85 -39.02 0.17
C GLU A 602 -6.38 -38.18 1.35
N ASN A 603 -5.72 -38.16 2.52
CA ASN A 603 -6.25 -37.51 3.74
C ASN A 603 -5.35 -36.42 4.35
N ASN A 604 -4.38 -35.86 3.60
CA ASN A 604 -3.56 -34.71 4.01
C ASN A 604 -2.97 -34.77 5.44
N THR A 605 -2.36 -35.90 5.82
CA THR A 605 -1.57 -36.00 7.06
C THR A 605 -0.20 -36.61 6.76
N ILE A 606 0.88 -35.90 7.11
CA ILE A 606 2.27 -36.38 6.95
C ILE A 606 2.79 -36.78 8.33
N LEU A 607 3.36 -37.98 8.45
CA LEU A 607 4.21 -38.38 9.58
C LEU A 607 5.67 -38.18 9.15
N SER A 608 6.44 -37.36 9.86
CA SER A 608 7.88 -37.22 9.64
C SER A 608 8.64 -37.31 10.97
N SER A 609 9.78 -37.98 10.96
CA SER A 609 10.73 -38.01 12.08
C SER A 609 11.86 -37.00 11.81
N HIS A 610 12.25 -36.24 12.82
CA HIS A 610 13.39 -35.31 12.74
C HIS A 610 14.35 -35.55 13.90
N PRO A 611 15.68 -35.54 13.65
CA PRO A 611 16.67 -35.60 14.72
C PRO A 611 16.75 -34.26 15.47
N HIS A 612 16.81 -34.34 16.80
CA HIS A 612 16.85 -33.15 17.68
C HIS A 612 18.30 -32.82 18.07
N TYR A 613 18.73 -31.57 17.84
CA TYR A 613 20.06 -31.08 18.22
C TYR A 613 19.96 -30.08 19.37
N ILE A 614 20.80 -30.23 20.40
CA ILE A 614 21.01 -29.22 21.46
C ILE A 614 22.52 -29.03 21.61
N GLY A 615 23.06 -27.92 21.09
CA GLY A 615 24.50 -27.66 21.01
C GLY A 615 25.25 -28.60 20.04
N ASN A 616 26.58 -28.63 20.13
CA ASN A 616 27.46 -29.41 19.23
C ASN A 616 27.59 -30.91 19.58
N THR A 617 26.59 -31.51 20.24
CA THR A 617 26.58 -32.95 20.53
C THR A 617 25.23 -33.56 20.19
N VAL A 618 25.27 -34.62 19.38
CA VAL A 618 24.11 -35.43 19.01
C VAL A 618 23.80 -36.41 20.14
N LYS A 619 22.60 -36.36 20.72
CA LYS A 619 22.08 -37.49 21.51
C LYS A 619 21.19 -38.34 20.61
N GLN A 620 21.46 -39.64 20.56
CA GLN A 620 20.64 -40.61 19.84
C GLN A 620 19.27 -40.72 20.51
N GLY A 621 18.24 -40.31 19.76
CA GLY A 621 16.84 -40.45 20.13
C GLY A 621 15.96 -39.64 19.16
N SER A 622 15.17 -40.34 18.34
CA SER A 622 14.20 -39.73 17.42
C SER A 622 12.86 -39.57 18.14
N ILE A 623 12.23 -38.40 18.06
CA ILE A 623 10.89 -38.14 18.60
C ILE A 623 9.87 -38.28 17.45
N ILE A 624 8.77 -39.02 17.68
CA ILE A 624 7.66 -39.11 16.73
C ILE A 624 6.65 -38.00 17.06
N GLN A 625 6.38 -37.10 16.11
CA GLN A 625 5.35 -36.06 16.23
C GLN A 625 4.27 -36.24 15.15
N LYS A 626 3.00 -36.14 15.55
CA LYS A 626 1.87 -35.89 14.64
C LYS A 626 1.86 -34.40 14.33
N THR A 627 2.00 -34.01 13.06
CA THR A 627 1.84 -32.62 12.64
C THR A 627 0.48 -32.45 11.98
N CYS A 628 -0.45 -31.75 12.66
CA CYS A 628 -1.55 -31.07 11.97
C CYS A 628 -0.97 -29.78 11.38
N VAL A 629 -1.18 -29.53 10.09
CA VAL A 629 -0.74 -28.28 9.45
C VAL A 629 -1.69 -27.15 9.86
N HIS A 630 -1.47 -26.57 11.04
CA HIS A 630 -1.91 -25.23 11.39
C HIS A 630 -0.69 -24.42 11.83
N SER A 631 -0.41 -23.37 11.08
CA SER A 631 0.71 -22.45 11.25
C SER A 631 0.58 -21.64 12.54
N HIS A 632 1.55 -21.79 13.45
CA HIS A 632 1.78 -20.88 14.58
C HIS A 632 3.15 -20.17 14.43
N PRO A 633 3.30 -18.92 14.91
CA PRO A 633 4.53 -18.14 14.82
C PRO A 633 5.64 -18.65 15.77
N PRO A 634 6.92 -18.30 15.55
CA PRO A 634 8.05 -18.79 16.34
C PRO A 634 8.09 -18.20 17.77
N PRO A 635 8.71 -18.89 18.75
CA PRO A 635 8.85 -18.39 20.11
C PRO A 635 9.89 -17.26 20.24
N PRO A 636 9.72 -16.30 21.17
CA PRO A 636 10.69 -15.24 21.45
C PRO A 636 11.94 -15.73 22.22
N PRO A 637 13.09 -15.03 22.13
CA PRO A 637 14.34 -15.41 22.79
C PRO A 637 14.35 -15.11 24.30
N ASN A 638 15.05 -15.99 25.03
CA ASN A 638 15.38 -15.99 26.46
C ASN A 638 15.33 -14.65 27.23
N ARG A 639 14.66 -14.64 28.40
CA ARG A 639 15.02 -13.78 29.54
C ARG A 639 15.43 -14.64 30.74
N VAL A 640 16.55 -14.23 31.33
CA VAL A 640 17.28 -14.80 32.47
C VAL A 640 16.45 -14.79 33.76
N PRO A 641 16.56 -15.78 34.67
CA PRO A 641 15.99 -15.68 36.01
C PRO A 641 16.87 -14.83 36.94
N LEU A 642 16.26 -13.84 37.58
CA LEU A 642 16.74 -13.24 38.83
C LEU A 642 16.48 -14.24 39.97
N THR A 643 17.54 -14.71 40.63
CA THR A 643 17.48 -15.34 41.95
C THR A 643 17.63 -14.27 43.04
N ILE A 644 16.84 -14.39 44.11
CA ILE A 644 17.12 -13.77 45.41
C ILE A 644 18.35 -14.45 46.01
#